data_AF-A0A4U1JFQ2-F1
#
_entry.id   AF-A0A4U1JFQ2-F1
#
_cell.length_a   1.000
_cell.length_b   1.000
_cell.length_c   1.000
_cell.angle_alpha   90.00
_cell.angle_beta   90.00
_cell.angle_gamma   90.00
#
_symmetry.space_group_name_H-M   'P 1'
#
loop_
_entity.id
_entity.type
_entity.pdbx_description
1 polymer ?
#
loop_
_entity_poly.entity_id
_entity_poly.type
_entity_poly.pdbx_seq_one_letter_code
_entity_poly.pdbx_strand_id
1 'polypeptide(L)'
;MRPLAALALTTLLGAACRPAATEHPGAHANPAAPSASATAPASAARAVAPAPRPSMRDLLGSLSDDTACALPTSAPPTPALAGTKAFQPIEASCGNLDCDVVEKTPKGADACFISNEAIRRVEPKARAGSLERKPASAAWDGVTKPRFLDRIDAHVHLTDVEHAQLRKNGFVVLDRLPYTDYANAFHDVFQEELPLYVGPDPILHAVFRATEASLGRIERTRLQPALESMLKKLRKALAASGASLDETTRKDLDVYLAVAAAHVLPDHEDNTPVSLFGQDEQVEALLAATHERQLTPVELFGRSRMIDFSQFEPRGHYADTFLDPSNGTWWEPRSYFAAVMWLSRLEWNLVSRGSRSSHPDASPDPRETPREARAALALAELVEKGGALPELKLFEEVYSAFAGRREDVSVPDLLHLMQKGGFTPKDPAAPEKLRLVIGDGFRRTTRVHFMPEGVTNLPVISTLLGPRIVPDIAPLGRLVHDAVPGRSHLGAADVAYLLGHDRAATYLKSDLDRFPALRSALDTARAELATGAEKGRDVQASFLRAILALRKDPEGARPSFMGKDGYADLRLGSALVGYAQLRHTFVLLAGQGYDAYGCEIPDAYVEPLVPFYDALVAHVEGLRKITGGGFDGLLRVLGTLRGIARTELTRGAPTKEQATWLAMVAEYIPQGGYADSGEPPKWTGWYFDMFEDREIGATRTADLVADSFTLTNAGQVAYLGADGPRLGVFVVDAGGAPRAMVGPVARGYEIHAPIEKRLDDQAARTHLDKRAPWRESFAPAPVPDPAIGLAGRTVSCVRDGTLEVRLVLASDRALGPVTVTLLDHHGDPLAPGLTLDVGEGFSVYPFTFPEVPWRPSTRGTYDDPPHRESRSPRSPVEALVVRIEDLAQTGAGQGAFTLFTSPSVFSGKAFSEDLPTRPQGTEFSLGAP
;
A
#
# COMPACT_ATOMS: atom_id res chain seq x y z
N MET A 1 27.19 30.43 -25.69
CA MET A 1 28.60 29.98 -25.84
C MET A 1 29.28 30.01 -24.47
N ARG A 2 30.18 29.05 -24.19
CA ARG A 2 31.19 29.09 -23.09
C ARG A 2 32.44 29.89 -23.58
N PRO A 3 33.48 30.26 -22.79
CA PRO A 3 34.02 29.53 -21.60
C PRO A 3 34.67 30.34 -20.43
N LEU A 4 35.13 29.59 -19.41
CA LEU A 4 36.39 29.64 -18.59
C LEU A 4 37.26 30.94 -18.49
N ALA A 5 38.09 31.21 -17.46
CA ALA A 5 38.19 30.78 -16.03
C ALA A 5 39.36 31.48 -15.27
N ALA A 6 39.25 31.59 -13.93
CA ALA A 6 40.31 31.49 -12.88
C ALA A 6 41.36 32.62 -12.54
N LEU A 7 41.80 32.54 -11.26
CA LEU A 7 43.04 33.01 -10.56
C LEU A 7 43.15 34.39 -9.84
N ALA A 8 44.03 34.42 -8.82
CA ALA A 8 44.08 35.32 -7.65
C ALA A 8 45.36 36.21 -7.53
N LEU A 9 45.46 37.10 -6.51
CA LEU A 9 46.72 37.62 -5.91
C LEU A 9 46.55 38.27 -4.49
N THR A 10 47.60 38.87 -3.88
CA THR A 10 47.78 39.00 -2.39
C THR A 10 48.44 40.32 -1.84
N THR A 11 48.47 40.50 -0.48
CA THR A 11 49.47 41.25 0.40
C THR A 11 49.45 42.82 0.48
N LEU A 12 49.96 43.62 1.49
CA LEU A 12 50.72 43.54 2.80
C LEU A 12 50.57 44.85 3.71
N LEU A 13 50.63 44.74 5.07
CA LEU A 13 51.00 45.70 6.20
C LEU A 13 50.49 47.20 6.32
N GLY A 14 50.50 47.91 7.49
CA GLY A 14 50.75 47.59 8.95
C GLY A 14 50.94 48.80 9.96
N ALA A 15 50.96 48.56 11.30
CA ALA A 15 51.36 49.42 12.49
C ALA A 15 50.37 50.51 13.10
N ALA A 16 50.47 51.10 14.34
CA ALA A 16 50.96 50.72 15.73
C ALA A 16 50.69 51.79 16.88
N CYS A 17 50.91 51.40 18.19
CA CYS A 17 51.29 52.20 19.43
C CYS A 17 50.35 53.07 20.38
N ARG A 18 49.87 52.46 21.51
CA ARG A 18 50.00 52.72 23.02
C ARG A 18 50.33 54.11 23.71
N PRO A 19 50.25 54.31 25.08
CA PRO A 19 49.45 53.71 26.22
C PRO A 19 49.04 54.65 27.45
N ALA A 20 48.51 54.06 28.57
CA ALA A 20 48.57 54.45 30.04
C ALA A 20 47.47 55.35 30.69
N ALA A 21 47.20 55.42 32.04
CA ALA A 21 47.31 54.48 33.21
C ALA A 21 46.75 55.04 34.59
N THR A 22 46.37 54.15 35.55
CA THR A 22 46.34 54.24 37.07
C THR A 22 45.36 55.20 37.83
N GLU A 23 45.03 55.11 39.15
CA GLU A 23 45.62 54.49 40.40
C GLU A 23 44.60 53.76 41.36
N HIS A 24 45.03 53.37 42.59
CA HIS A 24 44.39 52.39 43.51
C HIS A 24 44.44 52.76 45.02
N PRO A 25 43.79 51.99 45.93
CA PRO A 25 44.51 51.10 46.87
C PRO A 25 43.74 49.77 47.15
N GLY A 26 44.20 48.73 47.86
CA GLY A 26 45.36 48.54 48.78
C GLY A 26 44.91 48.55 50.26
N ALA A 27 45.30 47.66 51.19
CA ALA A 27 46.15 46.44 51.21
C ALA A 27 45.62 45.52 52.36
N HIS A 28 46.14 44.34 52.78
CA HIS A 28 47.42 43.59 52.66
C HIS A 28 47.08 42.09 52.33
N ALA A 29 47.82 40.99 52.61
CA ALA A 29 49.04 40.64 53.36
C ALA A 29 49.77 39.41 52.72
N ASN A 30 50.60 38.64 53.45
CA ASN A 30 51.49 37.58 52.89
C ASN A 30 51.99 36.56 53.96
N PRO A 31 52.62 35.38 53.65
CA PRO A 31 53.95 35.31 52.98
C PRO A 31 54.30 34.10 52.04
N ALA A 32 55.24 34.35 51.11
CA ALA A 32 56.27 33.45 50.47
C ALA A 32 55.85 32.09 49.81
N ALA A 33 56.09 31.79 48.52
CA ALA A 33 57.34 31.74 47.68
C ALA A 33 58.24 30.49 47.95
N PRO A 34 59.01 29.91 46.98
CA PRO A 34 59.50 30.41 45.66
C PRO A 34 59.28 29.40 44.48
N SER A 35 60.02 29.35 43.35
CA SER A 35 60.20 30.32 42.23
C SER A 35 60.90 29.67 41.00
N ALA A 36 60.39 29.85 39.76
CA ALA A 36 61.08 29.72 38.46
C ALA A 36 60.14 30.30 37.35
N SER A 37 60.48 31.21 36.42
CA SER A 37 61.67 31.44 35.56
C SER A 37 61.85 30.36 34.48
N ALA A 38 61.81 30.61 33.15
CA ALA A 38 61.43 31.76 32.30
C ALA A 38 61.16 31.20 30.85
N THR A 39 60.87 31.89 29.74
CA THR A 39 60.97 33.29 29.25
C THR A 39 59.79 33.63 28.28
N ALA A 40 59.87 34.72 27.51
CA ALA A 40 59.04 35.03 26.31
C ALA A 40 59.95 35.58 25.19
N PRO A 41 59.58 35.57 23.88
CA PRO A 41 58.80 36.70 23.34
C PRO A 41 57.91 36.44 22.08
N ALA A 42 57.18 37.50 21.68
CA ALA A 42 56.77 37.90 20.32
C ALA A 42 55.65 37.15 19.53
N SER A 43 54.54 37.88 19.32
CA SER A 43 53.77 37.99 18.06
C SER A 43 53.39 36.70 17.29
N ALA A 44 52.32 36.03 17.71
CA ALA A 44 51.53 35.14 16.84
C ALA A 44 50.36 35.90 16.19
N ALA A 45 49.93 35.44 15.00
CA ALA A 45 48.83 36.06 14.24
C ALA A 45 47.45 35.89 14.92
N ARG A 46 46.43 36.60 14.40
CA ARG A 46 45.03 36.21 14.62
C ARG A 46 44.87 34.74 14.23
N ALA A 47 44.64 33.87 15.22
CA ALA A 47 44.07 32.57 14.93
C ALA A 47 42.71 32.81 14.28
N VAL A 48 42.55 32.37 13.03
CA VAL A 48 41.23 32.01 12.53
C VAL A 48 40.69 31.00 13.53
N ALA A 49 39.52 31.27 14.12
CA ALA A 49 38.89 30.30 15.00
C ALA A 49 38.81 28.98 14.22
N PRO A 50 39.30 27.84 14.77
CA PRO A 50 39.30 26.59 14.03
C PRO A 50 37.88 26.36 13.52
N ALA A 51 37.76 26.07 12.22
CA ALA A 51 36.45 25.83 11.62
C ALA A 51 35.70 24.84 12.51
N PRO A 52 34.43 25.13 12.89
CA PRO A 52 33.72 24.33 13.86
C PRO A 52 33.81 22.87 13.43
N ARG A 53 34.23 22.00 14.36
CA ARG A 53 34.33 20.57 14.03
C ARG A 53 32.98 20.15 13.46
N PRO A 54 32.93 19.52 12.26
CA PRO A 54 31.66 19.05 11.71
C PRO A 54 31.00 18.20 12.79
N SER A 55 29.71 18.46 13.04
CA SER A 55 28.95 17.71 14.03
C SER A 55 28.93 16.23 13.67
N MET A 56 28.61 15.37 14.63
CA MET A 56 28.44 13.95 14.33
C MET A 56 27.34 13.71 13.26
N ARG A 57 26.39 14.64 13.12
CA ARG A 57 25.39 14.69 12.03
C ARG A 57 26.00 15.11 10.69
N ASP A 58 26.83 16.15 10.63
CA ASP A 58 27.54 16.55 9.40
C ASP A 58 28.44 15.43 8.89
N LEU A 59 29.16 14.78 9.81
CA LEU A 59 29.99 13.61 9.51
C LEU A 59 29.13 12.46 8.96
N LEU A 60 27.99 12.14 9.60
CA LEU A 60 27.03 11.12 9.13
C LEU A 60 26.47 11.42 7.73
N GLY A 61 26.18 12.69 7.44
CA GLY A 61 25.76 13.18 6.13
C GLY A 61 26.86 13.03 5.07
N SER A 62 28.12 13.23 5.45
CA SER A 62 29.28 13.13 4.55
C SER A 62 29.72 11.70 4.19
N LEU A 63 29.25 10.67 4.91
CA LEU A 63 29.61 9.27 4.61
C LEU A 63 29.06 8.83 3.23
N SER A 64 29.87 8.13 2.44
CA SER A 64 29.34 7.30 1.35
C SER A 64 28.71 6.04 1.93
N ASP A 65 27.81 5.41 1.17
CA ASP A 65 27.21 4.14 1.60
C ASP A 65 28.29 3.05 1.75
N ASP A 66 29.29 3.00 0.86
CA ASP A 66 30.47 2.12 1.00
C ASP A 66 31.21 2.33 2.33
N THR A 67 31.43 3.59 2.75
CA THR A 67 32.11 3.88 4.02
C THR A 67 31.25 3.48 5.22
N ALA A 68 29.94 3.74 5.19
CA ALA A 68 29.01 3.28 6.22
C ALA A 68 28.92 1.74 6.29
N CYS A 69 28.98 1.07 5.15
CA CYS A 69 29.07 -0.39 5.02
C CYS A 69 30.45 -0.97 5.40
N ALA A 70 31.48 -0.13 5.52
CA ALA A 70 32.82 -0.51 5.99
C ALA A 70 33.05 -0.24 7.50
N LEU A 71 32.20 0.55 8.16
CA LEU A 71 32.31 0.80 9.61
C LEU A 71 32.28 -0.51 10.43
N PRO A 72 33.02 -0.58 11.57
CA PRO A 72 32.94 -1.72 12.47
C PRO A 72 31.58 -1.77 13.18
N THR A 73 31.08 -2.98 13.45
CA THR A 73 29.88 -3.21 14.27
C THR A 73 30.31 -3.60 15.69
N SER A 74 29.63 -3.07 16.70
CA SER A 74 29.89 -3.41 18.12
C SER A 74 29.20 -4.69 18.57
N ALA A 75 28.33 -5.26 17.72
CA ALA A 75 27.64 -6.54 17.92
C ALA A 75 27.60 -7.37 16.62
N PRO A 76 27.30 -8.68 16.70
CA PRO A 76 26.89 -9.46 15.54
C PRO A 76 25.56 -8.93 14.94
N PRO A 77 25.31 -9.13 13.64
CA PRO A 77 24.04 -8.78 13.02
C PRO A 77 22.84 -9.48 13.65
N THR A 78 21.78 -8.70 13.92
CA THR A 78 20.51 -9.23 14.42
C THR A 78 19.66 -9.74 13.26
N PRO A 79 19.29 -11.03 13.22
CA PRO A 79 18.52 -11.58 12.11
C PRO A 79 17.07 -11.05 12.11
N ALA A 80 16.48 -10.96 10.92
CA ALA A 80 15.06 -10.67 10.73
C ALA A 80 14.15 -11.66 11.49
N LEU A 81 12.92 -11.24 11.82
CA LEU A 81 11.95 -12.11 12.48
C LEU A 81 11.45 -13.22 11.54
N ALA A 82 11.10 -14.36 12.14
CA ALA A 82 10.59 -15.53 11.41
C ALA A 82 9.25 -15.20 10.73
N GLY A 83 9.30 -14.97 9.41
CA GLY A 83 8.16 -14.53 8.60
C GLY A 83 8.55 -13.49 7.55
N THR A 84 9.61 -12.71 7.80
CA THR A 84 10.18 -11.76 6.83
C THR A 84 10.83 -12.52 5.66
N LYS A 85 10.36 -12.28 4.43
CA LYS A 85 10.81 -12.93 3.19
C LYS A 85 11.08 -11.90 2.10
N ALA A 86 11.98 -12.20 1.15
CA ALA A 86 12.23 -11.39 -0.04
C ALA A 86 12.50 -12.21 -1.32
N PHE A 87 11.58 -13.14 -1.60
CA PHE A 87 11.36 -13.85 -2.88
C PHE A 87 12.60 -14.29 -3.67
N GLN A 88 13.03 -15.53 -3.43
CA GLN A 88 13.93 -16.28 -4.32
C GLN A 88 13.14 -17.37 -5.10
N PRO A 89 13.07 -17.32 -6.44
CA PRO A 89 12.63 -18.46 -7.25
C PRO A 89 13.76 -19.50 -7.38
N ILE A 90 13.40 -20.78 -7.54
CA ILE A 90 14.35 -21.87 -7.85
C ILE A 90 13.92 -22.51 -9.16
N GLU A 91 14.80 -22.46 -10.16
CA GLU A 91 14.64 -23.20 -11.42
C GLU A 91 15.35 -24.57 -11.35
N ALA A 92 14.71 -25.58 -11.91
CA ALA A 92 15.32 -26.88 -12.21
C ALA A 92 14.80 -27.37 -13.57
N SER A 93 15.68 -27.87 -14.43
CA SER A 93 15.33 -28.26 -15.81
C SER A 93 15.73 -29.70 -16.12
N CYS A 94 14.88 -30.39 -16.88
CA CYS A 94 15.19 -31.68 -17.48
C CYS A 94 15.39 -31.51 -18.99
N GLY A 95 16.54 -31.97 -19.51
CA GLY A 95 17.03 -31.55 -20.82
C GLY A 95 16.54 -32.32 -22.05
N ASN A 96 15.51 -33.18 -21.97
CA ASN A 96 15.00 -33.96 -23.12
C ASN A 96 13.48 -34.24 -23.04
N LEU A 97 12.83 -34.25 -24.21
CA LEU A 97 11.36 -34.26 -24.41
C LEU A 97 10.68 -35.66 -24.36
N ASP A 98 11.40 -36.72 -24.01
CA ASP A 98 10.85 -38.10 -24.01
C ASP A 98 10.05 -38.46 -22.73
N CYS A 99 9.83 -37.51 -21.82
CA CYS A 99 9.02 -37.71 -20.61
C CYS A 99 7.50 -37.55 -20.83
N ASP A 100 7.07 -37.02 -21.98
CA ASP A 100 5.85 -36.20 -22.06
C ASP A 100 4.53 -36.95 -22.37
N VAL A 101 4.50 -38.30 -22.40
CA VAL A 101 3.29 -39.05 -22.83
C VAL A 101 2.92 -40.24 -21.92
N VAL A 102 2.18 -39.95 -20.84
CA VAL A 102 1.59 -40.95 -19.91
C VAL A 102 0.75 -42.04 -20.60
N GLU A 103 0.15 -41.74 -21.75
CA GLU A 103 -0.68 -42.70 -22.50
C GLU A 103 0.13 -43.82 -23.17
N LYS A 104 1.39 -43.56 -23.57
CA LYS A 104 2.22 -44.47 -24.38
C LYS A 104 3.35 -45.07 -23.53
N THR A 105 3.37 -46.39 -23.38
CA THR A 105 4.48 -47.10 -22.73
C THR A 105 5.76 -47.00 -23.57
N PRO A 106 6.94 -46.72 -22.97
CA PRO A 106 8.22 -46.87 -23.64
C PRO A 106 8.43 -48.30 -24.18
N LYS A 107 9.18 -48.45 -25.28
CA LYS A 107 9.54 -49.76 -25.84
C LYS A 107 10.83 -50.29 -25.21
N GLY A 108 10.70 -50.96 -24.07
CA GLY A 108 11.81 -51.62 -23.38
C GLY A 108 11.33 -52.31 -22.11
N ALA A 109 12.05 -53.34 -21.66
CA ALA A 109 11.69 -54.14 -20.48
C ALA A 109 12.61 -53.85 -19.27
N ASP A 110 13.01 -52.59 -19.10
CA ASP A 110 13.93 -52.17 -18.02
C ASP A 110 13.18 -52.03 -16.69
N ALA A 111 13.47 -52.97 -15.79
CA ALA A 111 12.59 -53.36 -14.68
C ALA A 111 12.67 -52.48 -13.41
N CYS A 112 13.03 -51.20 -13.53
CA CYS A 112 13.09 -50.25 -12.40
C CYS A 112 11.88 -49.31 -12.29
N PHE A 113 11.01 -49.26 -13.29
CA PHE A 113 9.70 -48.63 -13.14
C PHE A 113 8.69 -49.61 -12.54
N ILE A 114 7.84 -49.15 -11.61
CA ILE A 114 6.51 -49.76 -11.43
C ILE A 114 5.78 -49.51 -12.75
N SER A 115 5.76 -50.51 -13.63
CA SER A 115 5.38 -50.27 -15.02
C SER A 115 3.94 -49.74 -15.12
N ASN A 116 3.69 -48.88 -16.10
CA ASN A 116 2.34 -48.40 -16.41
C ASN A 116 1.37 -49.57 -16.65
N GLU A 117 1.87 -50.71 -17.11
CA GLU A 117 1.12 -51.97 -17.24
C GLU A 117 0.75 -52.59 -15.88
N ALA A 118 1.66 -52.58 -14.91
CA ALA A 118 1.37 -53.06 -13.56
C ALA A 118 0.29 -52.21 -12.87
N ILE A 119 0.34 -50.89 -13.04
CA ILE A 119 -0.70 -49.96 -12.57
C ILE A 119 -2.04 -50.25 -13.27
N ARG A 120 -2.08 -50.18 -14.62
CA ARG A 120 -3.28 -50.43 -15.44
C ARG A 120 -3.90 -51.82 -15.19
N ARG A 121 -3.11 -52.82 -14.82
CA ARG A 121 -3.55 -54.19 -14.45
C ARG A 121 -4.22 -54.28 -13.08
N VAL A 122 -3.83 -53.41 -12.13
CA VAL A 122 -4.36 -53.41 -10.75
C VAL A 122 -5.51 -52.42 -10.58
N GLU A 123 -5.49 -51.29 -11.28
CA GLU A 123 -6.51 -50.23 -11.20
C GLU A 123 -7.96 -50.72 -11.27
N PRO A 124 -8.39 -51.59 -12.22
CA PRO A 124 -9.79 -52.04 -12.28
C PRO A 124 -10.22 -52.82 -11.04
N LYS A 125 -9.29 -53.54 -10.41
CA LYS A 125 -9.54 -54.29 -9.16
C LYS A 125 -9.56 -53.37 -7.95
N ALA A 126 -8.71 -52.34 -7.91
CA ALA A 126 -8.71 -51.33 -6.86
C ALA A 126 -9.99 -50.48 -6.89
N ARG A 127 -10.48 -50.11 -8.09
CA ARG A 127 -11.71 -49.32 -8.29
C ARG A 127 -13.00 -50.08 -7.97
N ALA A 128 -12.97 -51.42 -7.94
CA ALA A 128 -14.16 -52.24 -7.65
C ALA A 128 -14.67 -52.12 -6.20
N GLY A 129 -13.80 -51.71 -5.27
CA GLY A 129 -14.12 -51.55 -3.85
C GLY A 129 -14.42 -52.86 -3.11
N SER A 130 -14.82 -52.74 -1.84
CA SER A 130 -15.39 -53.83 -1.05
C SER A 130 -16.51 -53.30 -0.16
N LEU A 131 -17.58 -54.09 -0.02
CA LEU A 131 -18.68 -53.81 0.90
C LEU A 131 -18.44 -54.40 2.31
N GLU A 132 -17.30 -55.07 2.52
CA GLU A 132 -16.91 -55.68 3.79
C GLU A 132 -16.59 -54.62 4.87
N ARG A 133 -17.60 -54.24 5.66
CA ARG A 133 -17.41 -53.35 6.82
C ARG A 133 -16.73 -54.10 7.97
N LYS A 134 -15.44 -53.86 8.15
CA LYS A 134 -14.72 -54.25 9.38
C LYS A 134 -15.15 -53.35 10.55
N PRO A 135 -15.23 -53.87 11.79
CA PRO A 135 -15.52 -53.05 12.95
C PRO A 135 -14.42 -52.01 13.17
N ALA A 136 -14.79 -50.84 13.69
CA ALA A 136 -13.82 -49.81 14.05
C ALA A 136 -12.91 -50.31 15.18
N SER A 137 -11.60 -50.10 15.04
CA SER A 137 -10.66 -50.30 16.13
C SER A 137 -10.88 -49.27 17.24
N ALA A 138 -10.38 -49.56 18.45
CA ALA A 138 -10.26 -48.55 19.49
C ALA A 138 -9.46 -47.33 18.97
N ALA A 139 -9.77 -46.15 19.50
CA ALA A 139 -9.01 -44.94 19.23
C ALA A 139 -7.57 -45.09 19.73
N TRP A 140 -6.59 -44.52 19.01
CA TRP A 140 -5.22 -44.48 19.52
C TRP A 140 -5.14 -43.64 20.79
N ASP A 141 -4.46 -44.18 21.80
CA ASP A 141 -4.32 -43.63 23.16
C ASP A 141 -3.27 -42.51 23.26
N GLY A 142 -2.41 -42.34 22.25
CA GLY A 142 -1.28 -41.42 22.28
C GLY A 142 -0.09 -41.93 23.10
N VAL A 143 -0.04 -43.22 23.45
CA VAL A 143 0.99 -43.83 24.31
C VAL A 143 1.49 -45.17 23.76
N THR A 144 0.58 -46.06 23.33
CA THR A 144 0.91 -47.32 22.68
C THR A 144 1.67 -47.07 21.38
N LYS A 145 2.87 -47.63 21.22
CA LYS A 145 3.75 -47.33 20.08
C LYS A 145 3.09 -47.72 18.73
N PRO A 146 2.88 -46.79 17.78
CA PRO A 146 2.36 -47.11 16.45
C PRO A 146 3.32 -48.01 15.67
N ARG A 147 2.75 -48.93 14.87
CA ARG A 147 3.53 -49.75 13.94
C ARG A 147 4.25 -48.84 12.93
N PHE A 148 5.50 -49.19 12.61
CA PHE A 148 6.41 -48.44 11.72
C PHE A 148 6.93 -47.09 12.24
N LEU A 149 6.54 -46.62 13.44
CA LEU A 149 7.08 -45.35 13.98
C LEU A 149 8.61 -45.37 14.06
N ASP A 150 9.23 -46.50 14.44
CA ASP A 150 10.69 -46.66 14.44
C ASP A 150 11.35 -46.41 13.08
N ARG A 151 10.71 -46.80 11.97
CA ARG A 151 11.28 -46.59 10.61
C ARG A 151 11.15 -45.12 10.20
N ILE A 152 10.02 -44.49 10.52
CA ILE A 152 9.80 -43.06 10.28
C ILE A 152 10.81 -42.24 11.08
N ASP A 153 10.94 -42.51 12.38
CA ASP A 153 11.80 -41.76 13.31
C ASP A 153 13.30 -41.97 13.02
N ALA A 154 13.68 -43.16 12.53
CA ALA A 154 15.03 -43.44 12.03
C ALA A 154 15.38 -42.70 10.72
N HIS A 155 14.40 -42.18 9.97
CA HIS A 155 14.63 -41.34 8.78
C HIS A 155 14.53 -39.84 9.10
N VAL A 156 13.39 -39.41 9.65
CA VAL A 156 13.09 -37.98 9.82
C VAL A 156 13.60 -37.37 11.13
N HIS A 157 13.99 -38.22 12.09
CA HIS A 157 14.49 -37.88 13.43
C HIS A 157 13.59 -36.89 14.16
N LEU A 158 12.44 -37.36 14.66
CA LEU A 158 11.46 -36.52 15.36
C LEU A 158 12.03 -36.00 16.68
N THR A 159 11.94 -34.70 16.87
CA THR A 159 12.28 -34.02 18.13
C THR A 159 11.26 -34.33 19.23
N ASP A 160 11.61 -34.11 20.50
CA ASP A 160 10.69 -34.28 21.64
C ASP A 160 9.38 -33.47 21.49
N VAL A 161 9.46 -32.30 20.85
CA VAL A 161 8.30 -31.43 20.57
C VAL A 161 7.42 -32.03 19.47
N GLU A 162 8.02 -32.55 18.39
CA GLU A 162 7.29 -33.24 17.33
C GLU A 162 6.65 -34.54 17.85
N HIS A 163 7.35 -35.31 18.68
CA HIS A 163 6.80 -36.46 19.42
C HIS A 163 5.68 -36.06 20.39
N ALA A 164 5.74 -34.88 21.03
CA ALA A 164 4.66 -34.38 21.88
C ALA A 164 3.41 -34.01 21.05
N GLN A 165 3.58 -33.33 19.91
CA GLN A 165 2.48 -33.01 19.00
C GLN A 165 1.87 -34.28 18.39
N LEU A 166 2.68 -35.27 17.99
CA LEU A 166 2.23 -36.55 17.49
C LEU A 166 1.32 -37.26 18.49
N ARG A 167 1.74 -37.37 19.76
CA ARG A 167 0.93 -37.97 20.84
C ARG A 167 -0.36 -37.19 21.11
N LYS A 168 -0.29 -35.86 21.16
CA LYS A 168 -1.44 -34.97 21.38
C LYS A 168 -2.47 -35.06 20.25
N ASN A 169 -2.04 -34.85 19.00
CA ASN A 169 -2.92 -34.65 17.85
C ASN A 169 -3.21 -35.94 17.09
N GLY A 170 -2.38 -36.99 17.25
CA GLY A 170 -2.43 -38.21 16.44
C GLY A 170 -1.71 -38.08 15.08
N PHE A 171 -1.08 -36.93 14.82
CA PHE A 171 -0.22 -36.63 13.67
C PHE A 171 0.70 -35.45 14.03
N VAL A 172 1.72 -35.19 13.21
CA VAL A 172 2.56 -33.99 13.27
C VAL A 172 2.96 -33.59 11.85
N VAL A 173 3.23 -32.30 11.62
CA VAL A 173 3.80 -31.76 10.38
C VAL A 173 5.20 -31.24 10.70
N LEU A 174 6.16 -31.47 9.81
CA LEU A 174 7.59 -31.28 10.07
C LEU A 174 8.11 -30.07 9.28
N ASP A 175 7.73 -28.86 9.68
CA ASP A 175 8.03 -27.62 8.93
C ASP A 175 9.54 -27.36 8.74
N ARG A 176 10.41 -28.01 9.54
CA ARG A 176 11.87 -28.01 9.37
C ARG A 176 12.39 -28.88 8.21
N LEU A 177 11.54 -29.70 7.60
CA LEU A 177 11.83 -30.57 6.45
C LEU A 177 11.02 -30.13 5.21
N PRO A 178 11.30 -28.95 4.64
CA PRO A 178 10.65 -28.51 3.41
C PRO A 178 11.12 -29.34 2.21
N TYR A 179 10.18 -29.72 1.35
CA TYR A 179 10.46 -30.23 0.00
C TYR A 179 10.08 -29.15 -1.02
N THR A 180 10.78 -29.10 -2.15
CA THR A 180 10.47 -28.18 -3.27
C THR A 180 9.11 -28.44 -3.89
N ASP A 181 8.67 -29.69 -3.87
CA ASP A 181 7.48 -30.18 -4.56
C ASP A 181 7.03 -31.55 -4.01
N TYR A 182 5.80 -31.93 -4.36
CA TYR A 182 5.21 -33.20 -3.92
C TYR A 182 5.81 -34.44 -4.59
N ALA A 183 6.48 -34.33 -5.74
CA ALA A 183 7.06 -35.49 -6.41
C ALA A 183 8.33 -35.95 -5.68
N ASN A 184 9.21 -35.02 -5.30
CA ASN A 184 10.35 -35.30 -4.43
C ASN A 184 9.93 -35.81 -3.05
N ALA A 185 8.87 -35.24 -2.44
CA ALA A 185 8.34 -35.73 -1.17
C ALA A 185 7.81 -37.19 -1.26
N PHE A 186 7.10 -37.56 -2.32
CA PHE A 186 6.67 -38.95 -2.54
C PHE A 186 7.82 -39.87 -2.98
N HIS A 187 8.86 -39.34 -3.63
CA HIS A 187 10.03 -40.11 -4.01
C HIS A 187 10.85 -40.55 -2.78
N ASP A 188 11.06 -39.66 -1.82
CA ASP A 188 11.74 -39.95 -0.54
C ASP A 188 10.98 -41.04 0.25
N VAL A 189 9.66 -40.87 0.40
CA VAL A 189 8.75 -41.89 0.99
C VAL A 189 8.83 -43.24 0.28
N PHE A 190 9.07 -43.25 -1.03
CA PHE A 190 9.21 -44.47 -1.83
C PHE A 190 10.60 -45.13 -1.70
N GLN A 191 11.69 -44.35 -1.80
CA GLN A 191 13.07 -44.86 -1.66
C GLN A 191 13.28 -45.50 -0.29
N GLU A 192 12.81 -44.83 0.77
CA GLU A 192 12.98 -45.27 2.15
C GLU A 192 11.89 -46.26 2.62
N GLU A 193 11.06 -46.76 1.69
CA GLU A 193 9.91 -47.68 1.88
C GLU A 193 9.01 -47.30 3.08
N LEU A 194 8.74 -46.01 3.26
CA LEU A 194 7.96 -45.50 4.38
C LEU A 194 6.45 -45.74 4.19
N PRO A 195 5.68 -45.89 5.29
CA PRO A 195 4.23 -46.10 5.20
C PRO A 195 3.52 -44.86 4.64
N LEU A 196 3.03 -44.97 3.41
CA LEU A 196 2.40 -43.88 2.66
C LEU A 196 1.11 -43.35 3.31
N TYR A 197 1.02 -42.03 3.48
CA TYR A 197 -0.22 -41.27 3.70
C TYR A 197 -0.46 -40.35 2.50
N VAL A 198 -1.70 -40.23 2.04
CA VAL A 198 -2.09 -39.35 0.91
C VAL A 198 -3.14 -38.36 1.40
N GLY A 199 -2.74 -37.10 1.53
CA GLY A 199 -3.63 -35.97 1.81
C GLY A 199 -4.29 -35.38 0.55
N PRO A 200 -5.19 -34.40 0.71
CA PRO A 200 -5.83 -33.74 -0.42
C PRO A 200 -4.88 -32.82 -1.20
N ASP A 201 -3.90 -32.20 -0.53
CA ASP A 201 -3.06 -31.12 -1.05
C ASP A 201 -2.25 -31.46 -2.32
N PRO A 202 -1.55 -32.61 -2.43
CA PRO A 202 -0.90 -33.01 -3.68
C PRO A 202 -1.89 -33.23 -4.83
N ILE A 203 -3.12 -33.66 -4.53
CA ILE A 203 -4.18 -33.89 -5.53
C ILE A 203 -4.78 -32.56 -5.99
N LEU A 204 -5.02 -31.62 -5.06
CA LEU A 204 -5.43 -30.24 -5.37
C LEU A 204 -4.37 -29.55 -6.24
N HIS A 205 -3.08 -29.66 -5.87
CA HIS A 205 -1.97 -29.14 -6.65
C HIS A 205 -1.92 -29.75 -8.07
N ALA A 206 -2.11 -31.06 -8.23
CA ALA A 206 -2.17 -31.69 -9.54
C ALA A 206 -3.34 -31.17 -10.41
N VAL A 207 -4.53 -31.01 -9.83
CA VAL A 207 -5.70 -30.42 -10.51
C VAL A 207 -5.46 -28.96 -10.89
N PHE A 208 -4.84 -28.19 -10.00
CA PHE A 208 -4.42 -26.81 -10.20
C PHE A 208 -3.47 -26.68 -11.40
N ARG A 209 -2.32 -27.38 -11.41
CA ARG A 209 -1.36 -27.33 -12.53
C ARG A 209 -1.97 -27.83 -13.85
N ALA A 210 -2.82 -28.87 -13.81
CA ALA A 210 -3.50 -29.37 -15.01
C ALA A 210 -4.52 -28.38 -15.59
N THR A 211 -5.17 -27.58 -14.73
CA THR A 211 -6.10 -26.51 -15.14
C THR A 211 -5.34 -25.32 -15.71
N GLU A 212 -4.31 -24.87 -15.01
CA GLU A 212 -3.40 -23.78 -15.41
C GLU A 212 -2.74 -24.06 -16.78
N ALA A 213 -2.09 -25.21 -16.94
CA ALA A 213 -1.48 -25.61 -18.21
C ALA A 213 -2.50 -25.81 -19.34
N SER A 214 -3.78 -26.06 -19.01
CA SER A 214 -4.85 -26.14 -20.01
C SER A 214 -5.41 -24.79 -20.41
N LEU A 215 -5.47 -23.82 -19.48
CA LEU A 215 -5.80 -22.43 -19.77
C LEU A 215 -4.69 -21.81 -20.63
N GLY A 216 -3.45 -21.77 -20.13
CA GLY A 216 -2.31 -21.16 -20.85
C GLY A 216 -2.10 -21.73 -22.26
N ARG A 217 -2.30 -23.04 -22.45
CA ARG A 217 -2.30 -23.66 -23.80
C ARG A 217 -3.40 -23.11 -24.71
N ILE A 218 -4.63 -22.94 -24.20
CA ILE A 218 -5.74 -22.35 -24.97
C ILE A 218 -5.48 -20.87 -25.26
N GLU A 219 -4.87 -20.14 -24.32
CA GLU A 219 -4.49 -18.75 -24.51
C GLU A 219 -3.47 -18.60 -25.64
N ARG A 220 -2.32 -19.30 -25.53
CA ARG A 220 -1.26 -19.33 -26.54
C ARG A 220 -1.77 -19.74 -27.92
N THR A 221 -2.51 -20.84 -28.01
CA THR A 221 -2.88 -21.46 -29.29
C THR A 221 -4.17 -20.95 -29.92
N ARG A 222 -5.01 -20.21 -29.17
CA ARG A 222 -6.31 -19.73 -29.67
C ARG A 222 -6.61 -18.26 -29.34
N LEU A 223 -6.39 -17.81 -28.10
CA LEU A 223 -6.80 -16.45 -27.70
C LEU A 223 -5.81 -15.37 -28.12
N GLN A 224 -4.49 -15.59 -28.04
CA GLN A 224 -3.52 -14.60 -28.53
C GLN A 224 -3.66 -14.36 -30.05
N PRO A 225 -3.70 -15.38 -30.94
CA PRO A 225 -3.93 -15.16 -32.36
C PRO A 225 -5.25 -14.44 -32.66
N ALA A 226 -6.30 -14.68 -31.86
CA ALA A 226 -7.57 -13.98 -31.96
C ALA A 226 -7.50 -12.53 -31.45
N LEU A 227 -6.73 -12.25 -30.40
CA LEU A 227 -6.47 -10.89 -29.89
C LEU A 227 -5.74 -10.06 -30.94
N GLU A 228 -4.67 -10.60 -31.52
CA GLU A 228 -3.91 -9.93 -32.58
C GLU A 228 -4.79 -9.68 -33.81
N SER A 229 -5.55 -10.68 -34.26
CA SER A 229 -6.49 -10.55 -35.39
C SER A 229 -7.55 -9.49 -35.09
N MET A 230 -8.14 -9.50 -33.89
CA MET A 230 -9.13 -8.52 -33.44
C MET A 230 -8.56 -7.10 -33.45
N LEU A 231 -7.39 -6.87 -32.84
CA LEU A 231 -6.78 -5.54 -32.80
C LEU A 231 -6.38 -5.04 -34.20
N LYS A 232 -5.82 -5.91 -35.05
CA LYS A 232 -5.53 -5.61 -36.46
C LYS A 232 -6.80 -5.26 -37.25
N LYS A 233 -7.92 -5.98 -37.04
CA LYS A 233 -9.24 -5.67 -37.64
C LYS A 233 -9.81 -4.34 -37.14
N LEU A 234 -9.81 -4.09 -35.83
CA LEU A 234 -10.38 -2.90 -35.21
C LEU A 234 -9.62 -1.63 -35.61
N ARG A 235 -8.28 -1.63 -35.56
CA ARG A 235 -7.46 -0.50 -36.01
C ARG A 235 -7.67 -0.22 -37.50
N LYS A 236 -7.75 -1.26 -38.35
CA LYS A 236 -8.08 -1.10 -39.78
C LYS A 236 -9.47 -0.49 -40.00
N ALA A 237 -10.48 -0.95 -39.25
CA ALA A 237 -11.84 -0.40 -39.33
C ALA A 237 -11.89 1.05 -38.83
N LEU A 238 -11.07 1.41 -37.83
CA LEU A 238 -11.03 2.76 -37.26
C LEU A 238 -10.34 3.74 -38.22
N ALA A 239 -9.25 3.35 -38.85
CA ALA A 239 -8.63 4.10 -39.95
C ALA A 239 -9.63 4.33 -41.11
N ALA A 240 -10.42 3.31 -41.44
CA ALA A 240 -11.47 3.39 -42.47
C ALA A 240 -12.75 4.14 -42.02
N SER A 241 -12.86 4.56 -40.75
CA SER A 241 -14.10 5.17 -40.23
C SER A 241 -14.37 6.56 -40.84
N GLY A 242 -13.36 7.38 -41.08
CA GLY A 242 -13.52 8.74 -41.62
C GLY A 242 -14.58 9.57 -40.86
N ALA A 243 -15.46 10.23 -41.60
CA ALA A 243 -16.61 10.98 -41.05
C ALA A 243 -17.79 10.09 -40.59
N SER A 244 -17.59 8.78 -40.38
CA SER A 244 -18.58 7.92 -39.71
C SER A 244 -18.53 8.02 -38.18
N LEU A 245 -17.42 8.49 -37.61
CA LEU A 245 -17.28 8.87 -36.20
C LEU A 245 -16.85 10.34 -36.10
N ASP A 246 -17.32 11.04 -35.07
CA ASP A 246 -16.80 12.37 -34.72
C ASP A 246 -15.34 12.27 -34.25
N GLU A 247 -14.61 13.39 -34.31
CA GLU A 247 -13.16 13.39 -34.06
C GLU A 247 -12.81 12.96 -32.63
N THR A 248 -13.59 13.40 -31.63
CA THR A 248 -13.38 13.07 -30.22
C THR A 248 -13.55 11.57 -29.98
N THR A 249 -14.67 10.99 -30.43
CA THR A 249 -14.92 9.54 -30.35
C THR A 249 -13.86 8.74 -31.10
N ARG A 250 -13.39 9.23 -32.26
CA ARG A 250 -12.35 8.54 -33.05
C ARG A 250 -11.01 8.52 -32.32
N LYS A 251 -10.62 9.63 -31.66
CA LYS A 251 -9.40 9.73 -30.84
C LYS A 251 -9.48 8.90 -29.55
N ASP A 252 -10.64 8.87 -28.88
CA ASP A 252 -10.86 8.03 -27.69
C ASP A 252 -10.69 6.53 -28.02
N LEU A 253 -11.26 6.07 -29.14
CA LEU A 253 -11.10 4.69 -29.59
C LEU A 253 -9.70 4.37 -30.10
N ASP A 254 -9.01 5.34 -30.68
CA ASP A 254 -7.64 5.18 -31.13
C ASP A 254 -6.70 4.94 -29.95
N VAL A 255 -6.75 5.79 -28.91
CA VAL A 255 -5.98 5.59 -27.67
C VAL A 255 -6.29 4.23 -27.03
N TYR A 256 -7.58 3.88 -26.90
CA TYR A 256 -8.01 2.60 -26.32
C TYR A 256 -7.48 1.38 -27.08
N LEU A 257 -7.42 1.44 -28.41
CA LEU A 257 -6.91 0.34 -29.26
C LEU A 257 -5.40 0.39 -29.48
N ALA A 258 -4.76 1.55 -29.35
CA ALA A 258 -3.33 1.76 -29.51
C ALA A 258 -2.54 1.18 -28.33
N VAL A 259 -2.93 1.52 -27.08
CA VAL A 259 -2.32 0.93 -25.86
C VAL A 259 -2.44 -0.60 -25.88
N ALA A 260 -3.61 -1.13 -26.24
CA ALA A 260 -3.83 -2.57 -26.37
C ALA A 260 -2.96 -3.21 -27.46
N ALA A 261 -2.76 -2.51 -28.60
CA ALA A 261 -1.98 -3.02 -29.73
C ALA A 261 -0.47 -3.00 -29.45
N ALA A 262 0.05 -1.93 -28.85
CA ALA A 262 1.48 -1.76 -28.56
C ALA A 262 2.06 -2.88 -27.68
N HIS A 263 1.23 -3.48 -26.82
CA HIS A 263 1.65 -4.64 -26.03
C HIS A 263 1.82 -5.93 -26.84
N VAL A 264 1.01 -6.20 -27.89
CA VAL A 264 0.91 -7.56 -28.51
C VAL A 264 1.07 -7.62 -30.02
N LEU A 265 1.07 -6.50 -30.74
CA LEU A 265 1.35 -6.52 -32.17
C LEU A 265 2.85 -6.32 -32.40
N PRO A 266 3.53 -7.20 -33.17
CA PRO A 266 4.82 -6.84 -33.75
C PRO A 266 4.64 -5.67 -34.74
N ASP A 267 5.77 -5.07 -35.11
CA ASP A 267 5.90 -3.89 -35.97
C ASP A 267 5.73 -2.53 -35.26
N HIS A 268 6.51 -2.33 -34.19
CA HIS A 268 7.07 -1.02 -33.85
C HIS A 268 8.53 -0.95 -34.32
N GLU A 269 8.74 -0.69 -35.61
CA GLU A 269 10.03 -0.12 -36.06
C GLU A 269 10.18 1.27 -35.46
N ASP A 270 11.40 1.63 -35.03
CA ASP A 270 11.70 2.95 -34.49
C ASP A 270 11.14 4.06 -35.41
N ASN A 271 10.34 4.96 -34.83
CA ASN A 271 9.57 6.04 -35.49
C ASN A 271 8.21 5.67 -36.13
N THR A 272 7.65 4.47 -35.93
CA THR A 272 6.26 4.16 -36.36
C THR A 272 5.23 4.66 -35.32
N PRO A 273 4.30 5.58 -35.66
CA PRO A 273 3.28 6.06 -34.73
C PRO A 273 2.38 4.94 -34.19
N VAL A 274 2.12 4.97 -32.88
CA VAL A 274 1.30 3.99 -32.17
C VAL A 274 -0.18 4.32 -32.34
N SER A 275 -0.51 5.60 -32.42
CA SER A 275 -1.84 6.13 -32.73
C SER A 275 -2.08 6.24 -34.24
N LEU A 276 -3.34 6.28 -34.64
CA LEU A 276 -3.79 6.53 -36.02
C LEU A 276 -4.11 8.01 -36.26
N PHE A 277 -4.34 8.82 -35.21
CA PHE A 277 -4.77 10.22 -35.32
C PHE A 277 -3.97 11.22 -34.47
N GLY A 278 -2.73 10.90 -34.11
CA GLY A 278 -1.78 11.82 -33.45
C GLY A 278 -1.99 11.96 -31.94
N GLN A 279 -2.31 10.85 -31.27
CA GLN A 279 -2.47 10.75 -29.81
C GLN A 279 -1.29 10.02 -29.13
N ASP A 280 -0.14 9.92 -29.82
CA ASP A 280 0.99 9.06 -29.41
C ASP A 280 1.52 9.39 -28.02
N GLU A 281 1.67 10.67 -27.67
CA GLU A 281 2.06 11.13 -26.32
C GLU A 281 1.13 10.59 -25.21
N GLN A 282 -0.19 10.55 -25.47
CA GLN A 282 -1.16 10.01 -24.51
C GLN A 282 -1.08 8.48 -24.44
N VAL A 283 -0.75 7.80 -25.54
CA VAL A 283 -0.55 6.34 -25.58
C VAL A 283 0.72 5.95 -24.82
N GLU A 284 1.83 6.64 -25.06
CA GLU A 284 3.10 6.42 -24.34
C GLU A 284 2.97 6.72 -22.84
N ALA A 285 2.28 7.79 -22.45
CA ALA A 285 2.00 8.07 -21.04
C ALA A 285 1.19 6.96 -20.36
N LEU A 286 0.21 6.38 -21.06
CA LEU A 286 -0.58 5.25 -20.55
C LEU A 286 0.25 3.96 -20.49
N LEU A 287 1.11 3.70 -21.47
CA LEU A 287 2.04 2.56 -21.46
C LEU A 287 3.02 2.69 -20.28
N ALA A 288 3.63 3.86 -20.09
CA ALA A 288 4.51 4.16 -18.96
C ALA A 288 3.79 3.91 -17.61
N ALA A 289 2.54 4.33 -17.45
CA ALA A 289 1.76 4.07 -16.25
C ALA A 289 1.57 2.56 -15.96
N THR A 290 1.43 1.70 -16.99
CA THR A 290 1.42 0.22 -16.79
C THR A 290 2.73 -0.33 -16.24
N HIS A 291 3.85 0.36 -16.46
CA HIS A 291 5.16 0.02 -15.88
C HIS A 291 5.36 0.61 -14.48
N GLU A 292 4.75 1.76 -14.16
CA GLU A 292 4.80 2.38 -12.83
C GLU A 292 4.01 1.61 -11.77
N ARG A 293 2.97 0.86 -12.16
CA ARG A 293 2.24 -0.12 -11.33
C ARG A 293 1.60 0.47 -10.07
N GLN A 294 1.11 1.71 -10.17
CA GLN A 294 0.49 2.46 -9.08
C GLN A 294 -1.02 2.65 -9.28
N LEU A 295 -1.71 3.06 -8.21
CA LEU A 295 -3.09 3.55 -8.27
C LEU A 295 -3.03 5.05 -8.63
N THR A 296 -3.34 5.39 -9.88
CA THR A 296 -3.02 6.70 -10.46
C THR A 296 -4.26 7.38 -11.05
N PRO A 297 -4.51 8.68 -10.76
CA PRO A 297 -5.53 9.45 -11.46
C PRO A 297 -5.05 9.83 -12.87
N VAL A 298 -5.86 9.56 -13.90
CA VAL A 298 -5.53 9.83 -15.31
C VAL A 298 -6.70 10.49 -16.03
N GLU A 299 -6.43 11.58 -16.76
CA GLU A 299 -7.39 12.22 -17.67
C GLU A 299 -7.59 11.37 -18.93
N LEU A 300 -8.73 10.67 -19.00
CA LEU A 300 -9.03 9.72 -20.07
C LEU A 300 -10.52 9.73 -20.40
N PHE A 301 -10.84 9.79 -21.71
CA PHE A 301 -12.21 9.92 -22.24
C PHE A 301 -12.97 11.16 -21.73
N GLY A 302 -12.23 12.22 -21.40
CA GLY A 302 -12.78 13.53 -21.02
C GLY A 302 -13.10 13.72 -19.54
N ARG A 303 -12.48 12.93 -18.65
CA ARG A 303 -12.45 13.14 -17.21
C ARG A 303 -11.25 12.44 -16.56
N SER A 304 -10.87 12.90 -15.38
CA SER A 304 -10.05 12.13 -14.46
C SER A 304 -10.73 10.82 -14.06
N ARG A 305 -9.93 9.75 -14.02
CA ARG A 305 -10.29 8.39 -13.62
C ARG A 305 -9.22 7.85 -12.69
N MET A 306 -9.59 7.17 -11.62
CA MET A 306 -8.62 6.40 -10.83
C MET A 306 -8.40 5.04 -11.47
N ILE A 307 -7.19 4.77 -11.95
CA ILE A 307 -6.82 3.50 -12.61
C ILE A 307 -5.77 2.79 -11.76
N ASP A 308 -6.06 1.55 -11.38
CA ASP A 308 -5.11 0.68 -10.69
C ASP A 308 -4.17 0.01 -11.70
N PHE A 309 -3.04 0.66 -11.99
CA PHE A 309 -2.01 0.10 -12.86
C PHE A 309 -1.22 -1.03 -12.18
N SER A 310 -1.33 -1.25 -10.86
CA SER A 310 -0.72 -2.42 -10.21
C SER A 310 -1.32 -3.73 -10.74
N GLN A 311 -2.55 -3.68 -11.26
CA GLN A 311 -3.20 -4.80 -11.94
C GLN A 311 -2.41 -5.32 -13.14
N PHE A 312 -1.53 -4.52 -13.75
CA PHE A 312 -0.76 -4.89 -14.93
C PHE A 312 0.52 -5.68 -14.60
N GLU A 313 0.84 -5.88 -13.31
CA GLU A 313 1.88 -6.82 -12.87
C GLU A 313 1.52 -8.26 -13.30
N PRO A 314 2.31 -8.90 -14.19
CA PRO A 314 2.07 -10.28 -14.60
C PRO A 314 2.29 -11.22 -13.41
N ARG A 315 1.27 -12.02 -13.09
CA ARG A 315 1.19 -12.87 -11.89
C ARG A 315 0.43 -14.15 -12.20
N GLY A 316 0.69 -15.22 -11.46
CA GLY A 316 0.30 -16.57 -11.90
C GLY A 316 1.16 -17.03 -13.08
N HIS A 317 0.67 -17.94 -13.92
CA HIS A 317 1.42 -18.41 -15.10
C HIS A 317 1.83 -17.30 -16.06
N TYR A 318 1.17 -16.13 -16.03
CA TYR A 318 1.55 -14.95 -16.81
C TYR A 318 2.92 -14.35 -16.41
N ALA A 319 3.49 -14.77 -15.27
CA ALA A 319 4.82 -14.37 -14.81
C ALA A 319 5.98 -15.24 -15.35
N ASP A 320 5.68 -16.38 -15.97
CA ASP A 320 6.64 -17.38 -16.46
C ASP A 320 6.86 -17.28 -17.98
N THR A 321 7.83 -18.04 -18.51
CA THR A 321 8.09 -18.19 -19.95
C THR A 321 8.00 -19.67 -20.35
N PHE A 322 7.22 -20.01 -21.37
CA PHE A 322 6.89 -21.41 -21.71
C PHE A 322 7.40 -21.84 -23.08
N LEU A 323 8.07 -22.99 -23.16
CA LEU A 323 8.34 -23.63 -24.45
C LEU A 323 7.01 -24.08 -25.11
N ASP A 324 6.88 -23.88 -26.42
CA ASP A 324 5.88 -24.56 -27.23
C ASP A 324 6.50 -25.79 -27.91
N PRO A 325 6.19 -27.02 -27.46
CA PRO A 325 6.77 -28.23 -28.03
C PRO A 325 6.27 -28.54 -29.46
N SER A 326 5.28 -27.80 -29.99
CA SER A 326 4.81 -27.97 -31.37
C SER A 326 5.68 -27.26 -32.41
N ASN A 327 6.49 -26.26 -32.01
CA ASN A 327 7.33 -25.48 -32.94
C ASN A 327 8.73 -25.11 -32.38
N GLY A 328 9.01 -25.38 -31.10
CA GLY A 328 10.30 -25.07 -30.46
C GLY A 328 10.51 -23.62 -30.03
N THR A 329 9.48 -22.76 -30.11
CA THR A 329 9.57 -21.35 -29.71
C THR A 329 9.17 -21.13 -28.25
N TRP A 330 9.74 -20.12 -27.60
CA TRP A 330 9.31 -19.68 -26.27
C TRP A 330 8.14 -18.70 -26.38
N TRP A 331 7.19 -18.81 -25.44
CA TRP A 331 6.02 -17.94 -25.30
C TRP A 331 6.13 -17.13 -24.02
N GLU A 332 6.14 -15.81 -24.17
CA GLU A 332 6.17 -14.85 -23.07
C GLU A 332 4.81 -14.16 -22.94
N PRO A 333 3.93 -14.63 -22.04
CA PRO A 333 2.55 -14.16 -21.94
C PRO A 333 2.41 -12.76 -21.32
N ARG A 334 3.49 -12.09 -20.89
CA ARG A 334 3.44 -10.77 -20.22
C ARG A 334 2.74 -9.70 -21.08
N SER A 335 3.09 -9.64 -22.36
CA SER A 335 2.46 -8.79 -23.37
C SER A 335 0.97 -9.06 -23.53
N TYR A 336 0.60 -10.34 -23.69
CA TYR A 336 -0.79 -10.79 -23.79
C TYR A 336 -1.59 -10.44 -22.52
N PHE A 337 -0.99 -10.65 -21.34
CA PHE A 337 -1.59 -10.28 -20.05
C PHE A 337 -1.88 -8.78 -19.97
N ALA A 338 -0.92 -7.91 -20.32
CA ALA A 338 -1.12 -6.45 -20.29
C ALA A 338 -2.23 -5.98 -21.26
N ALA A 339 -2.22 -6.46 -22.51
CA ALA A 339 -3.26 -6.13 -23.49
C ALA A 339 -4.66 -6.62 -23.06
N VAL A 340 -4.76 -7.85 -22.55
CA VAL A 340 -6.03 -8.39 -22.06
C VAL A 340 -6.48 -7.67 -20.78
N MET A 341 -5.56 -7.33 -19.88
CA MET A 341 -5.87 -6.58 -18.66
C MET A 341 -6.43 -5.19 -19.02
N TRP A 342 -5.82 -4.49 -19.98
CA TRP A 342 -6.36 -3.24 -20.51
C TRP A 342 -7.79 -3.41 -21.06
N LEU A 343 -7.98 -4.33 -22.01
CA LEU A 343 -9.26 -4.57 -22.70
C LEU A 343 -10.36 -5.20 -21.82
N SER A 344 -9.98 -5.74 -20.65
CA SER A 344 -10.90 -6.33 -19.68
C SER A 344 -11.22 -5.42 -18.49
N ARG A 345 -10.28 -4.58 -18.05
CA ARG A 345 -10.43 -3.77 -16.82
C ARG A 345 -10.82 -2.33 -17.10
N LEU A 346 -10.33 -1.72 -18.18
CA LEU A 346 -10.69 -0.34 -18.53
C LEU A 346 -12.08 -0.30 -19.17
N GLU A 347 -12.96 0.45 -18.52
CA GLU A 347 -14.41 0.38 -18.70
C GLU A 347 -15.03 1.70 -19.15
N TRP A 348 -15.92 1.63 -20.13
CA TRP A 348 -16.76 2.74 -20.55
C TRP A 348 -17.96 2.85 -19.62
N ASN A 349 -18.09 3.94 -18.88
CA ASN A 349 -19.28 4.22 -18.07
C ASN A 349 -20.47 4.58 -18.99
N LEU A 350 -21.54 3.78 -18.92
CA LEU A 350 -22.74 3.94 -19.75
C LEU A 350 -23.87 4.65 -19.00
N VAL A 351 -24.05 4.31 -17.72
CA VAL A 351 -25.06 4.89 -16.82
C VAL A 351 -24.49 4.95 -15.40
N SER A 352 -24.26 6.14 -14.87
CA SER A 352 -23.53 6.36 -13.61
C SER A 352 -24.29 5.90 -12.36
N ARG A 353 -25.63 5.94 -12.34
CA ARG A 353 -26.47 5.50 -11.21
C ARG A 353 -26.05 6.13 -9.87
N GLY A 354 -25.46 5.36 -8.94
CA GLY A 354 -25.02 5.86 -7.64
C GLY A 354 -23.69 6.61 -7.68
N SER A 355 -22.79 6.23 -8.59
CA SER A 355 -21.58 7.00 -8.93
C SER A 355 -21.01 6.47 -10.24
N ARG A 356 -20.52 7.38 -11.10
CA ARG A 356 -19.69 7.03 -12.27
C ARG A 356 -18.51 6.13 -11.85
N SER A 357 -18.14 5.20 -12.73
CA SER A 357 -17.12 4.20 -12.45
C SER A 357 -15.70 4.77 -12.43
N SER A 358 -14.83 4.22 -11.60
CA SER A 358 -13.43 4.66 -11.45
C SER A 358 -13.32 6.16 -11.16
N HIS A 359 -14.23 6.68 -10.32
CA HIS A 359 -14.24 8.08 -9.90
C HIS A 359 -13.14 8.33 -8.86
N PRO A 360 -12.21 9.28 -9.05
CA PRO A 360 -11.09 9.48 -8.12
C PRO A 360 -11.44 10.03 -6.73
N ASP A 361 -12.57 10.71 -6.58
CA ASP A 361 -12.89 11.41 -5.33
C ASP A 361 -13.61 10.47 -4.34
N ALA A 362 -13.45 10.71 -3.03
CA ALA A 362 -14.10 9.92 -1.97
C ALA A 362 -15.65 10.10 -1.90
N SER A 363 -16.23 10.98 -2.72
CA SER A 363 -17.67 11.25 -2.75
C SER A 363 -18.33 10.61 -3.98
N PRO A 364 -19.49 9.93 -3.85
CA PRO A 364 -20.28 9.46 -4.99
C PRO A 364 -20.70 10.57 -5.97
N ASP A 365 -20.41 10.42 -7.26
CA ASP A 365 -20.82 11.38 -8.30
C ASP A 365 -21.70 10.71 -9.37
N PRO A 366 -23.03 10.91 -9.33
CA PRO A 366 -23.99 10.28 -10.24
C PRO A 366 -24.06 10.95 -11.62
N ARG A 367 -23.23 11.95 -11.94
CA ARG A 367 -23.25 12.62 -13.27
C ARG A 367 -22.94 11.64 -14.40
N GLU A 368 -23.76 11.69 -15.45
CA GLU A 368 -23.64 10.82 -16.62
C GLU A 368 -22.43 11.18 -17.50
N THR A 369 -21.90 10.19 -18.22
CA THR A 369 -20.66 10.26 -19.00
C THR A 369 -20.92 10.07 -20.52
N PRO A 370 -21.61 11.01 -21.19
CA PRO A 370 -22.11 10.81 -22.56
C PRO A 370 -21.01 10.63 -23.63
N ARG A 371 -19.76 11.03 -23.34
CA ARG A 371 -18.58 10.77 -24.19
C ARG A 371 -18.22 9.27 -24.16
N GLU A 372 -18.07 8.69 -22.97
CA GLU A 372 -17.82 7.25 -22.80
C GLU A 372 -18.95 6.38 -23.36
N ALA A 373 -20.20 6.75 -23.10
CA ALA A 373 -21.35 6.03 -23.64
C ALA A 373 -21.37 6.03 -25.18
N ARG A 374 -21.00 7.15 -25.83
CA ARG A 374 -20.85 7.22 -27.29
C ARG A 374 -19.67 6.38 -27.78
N ALA A 375 -18.53 6.42 -27.09
CA ALA A 375 -17.36 5.64 -27.44
C ALA A 375 -17.61 4.12 -27.34
N ALA A 376 -18.31 3.64 -26.30
CA ALA A 376 -18.71 2.24 -26.18
C ALA A 376 -19.60 1.77 -27.35
N LEU A 377 -20.59 2.59 -27.73
CA LEU A 377 -21.46 2.33 -28.87
C LEU A 377 -20.68 2.31 -30.19
N ALA A 378 -19.74 3.23 -30.36
CA ALA A 378 -18.85 3.28 -31.52
C ALA A 378 -17.90 2.08 -31.58
N LEU A 379 -17.35 1.63 -30.44
CA LEU A 379 -16.55 0.41 -30.34
C LEU A 379 -17.37 -0.83 -30.73
N ALA A 380 -18.62 -0.92 -30.27
CA ALA A 380 -19.50 -2.02 -30.64
C ALA A 380 -19.79 -2.04 -32.16
N GLU A 381 -20.10 -0.89 -32.75
CA GLU A 381 -20.28 -0.74 -34.19
C GLU A 381 -18.99 -1.07 -34.98
N LEU A 382 -17.82 -0.74 -34.42
CA LEU A 382 -16.50 -1.04 -34.98
C LEU A 382 -16.17 -2.54 -34.98
N VAL A 383 -16.54 -3.27 -33.92
CA VAL A 383 -16.37 -4.74 -33.83
C VAL A 383 -17.25 -5.46 -34.86
N GLU A 384 -18.48 -4.99 -35.08
CA GLU A 384 -19.37 -5.50 -36.13
C GLU A 384 -18.81 -5.21 -37.53
N LYS A 385 -18.55 -3.94 -37.86
CA LYS A 385 -18.10 -3.52 -39.20
C LYS A 385 -16.69 -3.99 -39.55
N GLY A 386 -15.81 -4.13 -38.55
CA GLY A 386 -14.47 -4.70 -38.71
C GLY A 386 -14.46 -6.23 -38.84
N GLY A 387 -15.61 -6.90 -38.66
CA GLY A 387 -15.71 -8.35 -38.72
C GLY A 387 -14.95 -9.06 -37.60
N ALA A 388 -14.84 -8.43 -36.42
CA ALA A 388 -14.10 -8.93 -35.26
C ALA A 388 -14.99 -9.68 -34.23
N LEU A 389 -16.30 -9.73 -34.47
CA LEU A 389 -17.24 -10.56 -33.71
C LEU A 389 -16.83 -12.04 -33.54
N PRO A 390 -16.20 -12.74 -34.52
CA PRO A 390 -15.75 -14.12 -34.34
C PRO A 390 -14.66 -14.27 -33.27
N GLU A 391 -13.67 -13.37 -33.26
CA GLU A 391 -12.59 -13.34 -32.27
C GLU A 391 -13.13 -12.99 -30.88
N LEU A 392 -14.01 -11.98 -30.77
CA LEU A 392 -14.64 -11.64 -29.49
C LEU A 392 -15.51 -12.81 -28.96
N LYS A 393 -16.25 -13.49 -29.84
CA LYS A 393 -17.04 -14.68 -29.49
C LYS A 393 -16.18 -15.82 -28.96
N LEU A 394 -14.96 -15.99 -29.47
CA LEU A 394 -14.01 -16.99 -28.98
C LEU A 394 -13.52 -16.66 -27.56
N PHE A 395 -13.24 -15.38 -27.26
CA PHE A 395 -12.97 -14.93 -25.89
C PHE A 395 -14.16 -15.18 -24.96
N GLU A 396 -15.38 -14.79 -25.39
CA GLU A 396 -16.61 -15.02 -24.62
C GLU A 396 -16.86 -16.51 -24.34
N GLU A 397 -16.65 -17.40 -25.32
CA GLU A 397 -16.76 -18.85 -25.14
C GLU A 397 -15.75 -19.41 -24.12
N VAL A 398 -14.47 -19.07 -24.26
CA VAL A 398 -13.43 -19.60 -23.37
C VAL A 398 -13.57 -19.02 -21.96
N TYR A 399 -13.75 -17.71 -21.81
CA TYR A 399 -13.86 -17.09 -20.50
C TYR A 399 -15.14 -17.53 -19.77
N SER A 400 -16.25 -17.72 -20.50
CA SER A 400 -17.48 -18.28 -19.91
C SER A 400 -17.36 -19.74 -19.50
N ALA A 401 -16.58 -20.55 -20.24
CA ALA A 401 -16.31 -21.93 -19.86
C ALA A 401 -15.35 -22.05 -18.65
N PHE A 402 -14.38 -21.14 -18.53
CA PHE A 402 -13.38 -21.19 -17.46
C PHE A 402 -13.83 -20.50 -16.17
N ALA A 403 -14.39 -19.29 -16.24
CA ALA A 403 -14.67 -18.44 -15.07
C ALA A 403 -16.12 -17.89 -14.99
N GLY A 404 -17.05 -18.42 -15.80
CA GLY A 404 -18.45 -18.00 -15.76
C GLY A 404 -18.71 -16.65 -16.44
N ARG A 405 -19.82 -15.99 -16.12
CA ARG A 405 -20.34 -14.85 -16.90
C ARG A 405 -19.82 -13.48 -16.41
N ARG A 406 -19.83 -12.51 -17.33
CA ARG A 406 -19.65 -11.08 -17.04
C ARG A 406 -20.97 -10.43 -16.61
N GLU A 407 -20.90 -9.32 -15.89
CA GLU A 407 -22.07 -8.52 -15.44
C GLU A 407 -22.17 -7.14 -16.12
N ASP A 408 -21.16 -6.74 -16.89
CA ASP A 408 -21.18 -5.53 -17.71
C ASP A 408 -21.85 -5.77 -19.06
N VAL A 409 -22.20 -4.68 -19.76
CA VAL A 409 -22.85 -4.78 -21.08
C VAL A 409 -21.82 -5.22 -22.12
N SER A 410 -22.02 -6.40 -22.71
CA SER A 410 -21.12 -6.89 -23.77
C SER A 410 -21.31 -6.12 -25.07
N VAL A 411 -20.35 -6.20 -25.99
CA VAL A 411 -20.51 -5.60 -27.34
C VAL A 411 -21.73 -6.17 -28.10
N PRO A 412 -22.00 -7.50 -28.11
CA PRO A 412 -23.26 -8.04 -28.63
C PRO A 412 -24.52 -7.43 -27.97
N ASP A 413 -24.50 -7.17 -26.66
CA ASP A 413 -25.62 -6.49 -25.98
C ASP A 413 -25.74 -5.02 -26.41
N LEU A 414 -24.63 -4.29 -26.58
CA LEU A 414 -24.65 -2.91 -27.11
C LEU A 414 -25.23 -2.84 -28.53
N LEU A 415 -24.86 -3.79 -29.40
CA LEU A 415 -25.45 -3.91 -30.74
C LEU A 415 -26.97 -4.17 -30.65
N HIS A 416 -27.40 -5.07 -29.77
CA HIS A 416 -28.83 -5.34 -29.55
C HIS A 416 -29.58 -4.12 -28.96
N LEU A 417 -28.95 -3.38 -28.04
CA LEU A 417 -29.53 -2.16 -27.44
C LEU A 417 -29.69 -1.03 -28.48
N MET A 418 -28.72 -0.85 -29.38
CA MET A 418 -28.84 0.09 -30.52
C MET A 418 -29.99 -0.30 -31.46
N GLN A 419 -30.10 -1.58 -31.82
CA GLN A 419 -31.18 -2.10 -32.66
C GLN A 419 -32.56 -1.92 -31.98
N LYS A 420 -32.67 -2.31 -30.69
CA LYS A 420 -33.89 -2.18 -29.87
C LYS A 420 -34.33 -0.73 -29.67
N GLY A 421 -33.38 0.20 -29.54
CA GLY A 421 -33.66 1.61 -29.31
C GLY A 421 -33.76 2.49 -30.56
N GLY A 422 -33.42 1.97 -31.75
CA GLY A 422 -33.45 2.74 -33.00
C GLY A 422 -32.46 3.92 -32.99
N PHE A 423 -31.20 3.67 -32.62
CA PHE A 423 -30.14 4.69 -32.63
C PHE A 423 -28.78 4.11 -33.04
N THR A 424 -27.84 5.00 -33.38
CA THR A 424 -26.45 4.69 -33.75
C THR A 424 -25.51 5.63 -33.00
N PRO A 425 -24.18 5.41 -32.95
CA PRO A 425 -23.25 6.25 -32.19
C PRO A 425 -23.27 7.74 -32.62
N LYS A 426 -23.62 7.99 -33.89
CA LYS A 426 -23.79 9.31 -34.49
C LYS A 426 -24.94 10.14 -33.94
N ASP A 427 -25.95 9.50 -33.35
CA ASP A 427 -27.11 10.22 -32.83
C ASP A 427 -26.68 11.09 -31.63
N PRO A 428 -26.91 12.42 -31.65
CA PRO A 428 -26.59 13.29 -30.51
C PRO A 428 -27.23 12.80 -29.20
N ALA A 429 -28.42 12.19 -29.28
CA ALA A 429 -29.17 11.62 -28.17
C ALA A 429 -28.83 10.15 -27.88
N ALA A 430 -27.86 9.53 -28.56
CA ALA A 430 -27.49 8.12 -28.34
C ALA A 430 -27.22 7.74 -26.88
N PRO A 431 -26.49 8.54 -26.06
CA PRO A 431 -26.28 8.22 -24.64
C PRO A 431 -27.58 8.19 -23.83
N GLU A 432 -28.48 9.14 -24.07
CA GLU A 432 -29.77 9.23 -23.37
C GLU A 432 -30.71 8.10 -23.81
N LYS A 433 -30.76 7.78 -25.10
CA LYS A 433 -31.50 6.62 -25.61
C LYS A 433 -30.94 5.31 -25.05
N LEU A 434 -29.62 5.15 -24.98
CA LEU A 434 -28.97 4.00 -24.36
C LEU A 434 -29.39 3.87 -22.89
N ARG A 435 -29.30 4.95 -22.11
CA ARG A 435 -29.73 5.01 -20.70
C ARG A 435 -31.18 4.56 -20.52
N LEU A 436 -32.09 5.07 -21.36
CA LEU A 436 -33.52 4.72 -21.34
C LEU A 436 -33.80 3.26 -21.75
N VAL A 437 -33.05 2.69 -22.70
CA VAL A 437 -33.24 1.30 -23.19
C VAL A 437 -32.56 0.26 -22.29
N ILE A 438 -31.53 0.66 -21.52
CA ILE A 438 -30.90 -0.11 -20.43
C ILE A 438 -31.81 -0.16 -19.21
N GLY A 439 -32.21 1.00 -18.66
CA GLY A 439 -32.98 1.09 -17.41
C GLY A 439 -32.36 0.28 -16.26
N ASP A 440 -33.14 -0.63 -15.68
CA ASP A 440 -32.70 -1.55 -14.63
C ASP A 440 -32.21 -2.92 -15.16
N GLY A 441 -32.23 -3.14 -16.48
CA GLY A 441 -32.00 -4.45 -17.10
C GLY A 441 -30.59 -5.02 -16.92
N PHE A 442 -29.59 -4.17 -16.68
CA PHE A 442 -28.22 -4.57 -16.36
C PHE A 442 -27.90 -4.15 -14.92
N ARG A 443 -27.76 -5.10 -14.00
CA ARG A 443 -27.38 -4.85 -12.61
C ARG A 443 -26.13 -5.64 -12.25
N ARG A 444 -25.10 -4.92 -11.82
CA ARG A 444 -23.88 -5.49 -11.23
C ARG A 444 -24.09 -5.74 -9.73
N THR A 445 -23.46 -6.79 -9.22
CA THR A 445 -23.42 -7.15 -7.80
C THR A 445 -22.10 -6.74 -7.14
N THR A 446 -21.03 -6.60 -7.92
CA THR A 446 -19.65 -6.58 -7.42
C THR A 446 -18.87 -5.34 -7.85
N ARG A 447 -18.21 -4.68 -6.90
CA ARG A 447 -17.17 -3.67 -7.18
C ARG A 447 -15.94 -4.37 -7.74
N VAL A 448 -15.63 -4.14 -9.02
CA VAL A 448 -14.39 -4.62 -9.67
C VAL A 448 -13.54 -3.48 -10.26
N HIS A 449 -13.80 -2.24 -9.85
CA HIS A 449 -12.93 -1.07 -10.06
C HIS A 449 -12.99 -0.20 -8.79
N PHE A 450 -12.10 0.78 -8.70
CA PHE A 450 -12.14 1.81 -7.66
C PHE A 450 -13.51 2.52 -7.62
N MET A 451 -14.11 2.58 -6.43
CA MET A 451 -15.44 3.17 -6.19
C MET A 451 -15.49 3.81 -4.79
N PRO A 452 -16.20 4.94 -4.63
CA PRO A 452 -16.47 5.52 -3.31
C PRO A 452 -17.30 4.60 -2.40
N GLU A 453 -17.18 4.79 -1.09
CA GLU A 453 -18.12 4.19 -0.11
C GLU A 453 -19.54 4.77 -0.26
N GLY A 454 -20.55 4.06 0.25
CA GLY A 454 -21.97 4.42 0.11
C GLY A 454 -22.59 4.05 -1.25
N VAL A 455 -21.78 3.72 -2.27
CA VAL A 455 -22.29 3.38 -3.62
C VAL A 455 -22.90 1.97 -3.62
N THR A 456 -24.18 1.90 -3.30
CA THR A 456 -25.00 0.67 -3.25
C THR A 456 -25.66 0.30 -4.59
N ASN A 457 -25.76 1.24 -5.54
CA ASN A 457 -26.27 1.00 -6.89
C ASN A 457 -25.17 1.26 -7.94
N LEU A 458 -24.43 0.21 -8.28
CA LEU A 458 -23.24 0.28 -9.12
C LEU A 458 -23.54 0.76 -10.56
N PRO A 459 -22.62 1.53 -11.17
CA PRO A 459 -22.78 2.03 -12.53
C PRO A 459 -22.85 0.91 -13.56
N VAL A 460 -23.67 1.12 -14.59
CA VAL A 460 -23.66 0.28 -15.80
C VAL A 460 -22.47 0.69 -16.64
N ILE A 461 -21.64 -0.29 -16.98
CA ILE A 461 -20.40 -0.11 -17.74
C ILE A 461 -20.38 -1.08 -18.94
N SER A 462 -19.41 -0.89 -19.83
CA SER A 462 -19.01 -1.86 -20.85
C SER A 462 -17.50 -1.91 -20.97
N THR A 463 -16.95 -3.09 -21.23
CA THR A 463 -15.54 -3.34 -21.56
C THR A 463 -15.50 -4.18 -22.84
N LEU A 464 -14.36 -4.30 -23.53
CA LEU A 464 -14.31 -5.18 -24.71
C LEU A 464 -14.42 -6.65 -24.29
N LEU A 465 -13.48 -7.12 -23.46
CA LEU A 465 -13.39 -8.52 -23.04
C LEU A 465 -14.12 -8.79 -21.71
N GLY A 466 -13.93 -7.93 -20.72
CA GLY A 466 -14.57 -7.92 -19.40
C GLY A 466 -14.11 -8.96 -18.37
N PRO A 467 -14.17 -8.65 -17.07
CA PRO A 467 -13.90 -9.62 -16.01
C PRO A 467 -15.12 -10.53 -15.83
N ARG A 468 -14.89 -11.78 -15.47
CA ARG A 468 -15.96 -12.72 -15.08
C ARG A 468 -16.21 -12.65 -13.58
N ILE A 469 -17.49 -12.58 -13.21
CA ILE A 469 -17.90 -12.44 -11.80
C ILE A 469 -18.10 -13.84 -11.22
N VAL A 470 -16.99 -14.40 -10.75
CA VAL A 470 -16.94 -15.73 -10.10
C VAL A 470 -17.65 -15.72 -8.74
N PRO A 471 -18.16 -16.86 -8.25
CA PRO A 471 -19.03 -16.95 -7.07
C PRO A 471 -18.48 -16.36 -5.76
N ASP A 472 -17.16 -16.20 -5.64
CA ASP A 472 -16.46 -15.80 -4.43
C ASP A 472 -16.29 -14.29 -4.23
N ILE A 473 -16.40 -13.46 -5.27
CA ILE A 473 -16.08 -12.01 -5.14
C ILE A 473 -17.17 -11.24 -4.38
N ALA A 474 -18.44 -11.36 -4.79
CA ALA A 474 -19.53 -10.62 -4.15
C ALA A 474 -19.69 -10.96 -2.65
N PRO A 475 -19.57 -12.23 -2.22
CA PRO A 475 -19.56 -12.59 -0.80
C PRO A 475 -18.43 -11.95 0.01
N LEU A 476 -17.20 -11.82 -0.53
CA LEU A 476 -16.11 -11.14 0.17
C LEU A 476 -16.42 -9.65 0.41
N GLY A 477 -17.05 -8.98 -0.56
CA GLY A 477 -17.51 -7.60 -0.42
C GLY A 477 -18.56 -7.38 0.68
N ARG A 478 -19.14 -8.43 1.28
CA ARG A 478 -20.03 -8.31 2.44
C ARG A 478 -19.31 -8.19 3.78
N LEU A 479 -18.00 -8.40 3.81
CA LEU A 479 -17.25 -8.60 5.06
C LEU A 479 -16.47 -7.34 5.49
N VAL A 480 -16.66 -6.23 4.79
CA VAL A 480 -16.00 -4.91 4.98
C VAL A 480 -16.96 -3.73 4.71
N HIS A 481 -16.54 -2.52 5.08
CA HIS A 481 -17.10 -1.23 4.64
C HIS A 481 -18.63 -1.15 4.82
N ASP A 482 -19.39 -0.78 3.78
CA ASP A 482 -20.86 -0.63 3.79
C ASP A 482 -21.63 -1.79 4.47
N ALA A 483 -21.07 -3.00 4.46
CA ALA A 483 -21.69 -4.21 5.00
C ALA A 483 -21.21 -4.58 6.42
N VAL A 484 -20.01 -4.13 6.83
CA VAL A 484 -19.48 -4.23 8.20
C VAL A 484 -18.78 -2.91 8.56
N PRO A 485 -19.54 -1.89 9.02
CA PRO A 485 -19.00 -0.55 9.24
C PRO A 485 -17.80 -0.53 10.19
N GLY A 486 -16.79 0.27 9.84
CA GLY A 486 -15.52 0.37 10.57
C GLY A 486 -14.55 -0.80 10.37
N ARG A 487 -14.86 -1.78 9.50
CA ARG A 487 -13.95 -2.88 9.12
C ARG A 487 -13.54 -2.76 7.65
N SER A 488 -12.28 -2.41 7.40
CA SER A 488 -11.69 -2.31 6.06
C SER A 488 -10.89 -3.55 5.63
N HIS A 489 -10.56 -4.46 6.56
CA HIS A 489 -9.60 -5.55 6.33
C HIS A 489 -10.27 -6.94 6.28
N LEU A 490 -9.63 -7.85 5.53
CA LEU A 490 -10.01 -9.26 5.41
C LEU A 490 -8.80 -10.17 5.66
N GLY A 491 -9.00 -11.24 6.42
CA GLY A 491 -7.97 -12.22 6.73
C GLY A 491 -8.27 -13.61 6.16
N ALA A 492 -7.27 -14.50 6.23
CA ALA A 492 -7.43 -15.90 5.84
C ALA A 492 -8.55 -16.61 6.63
N ALA A 493 -8.83 -16.17 7.87
CA ALA A 493 -9.91 -16.73 8.68
C ALA A 493 -11.32 -16.37 8.15
N ASP A 494 -11.52 -15.19 7.55
CA ASP A 494 -12.76 -14.85 6.85
C ASP A 494 -13.02 -15.85 5.71
N VAL A 495 -12.01 -16.04 4.85
CA VAL A 495 -12.06 -16.96 3.70
C VAL A 495 -12.31 -18.40 4.15
N ALA A 496 -11.64 -18.86 5.21
CA ALA A 496 -11.86 -20.18 5.78
C ALA A 496 -13.30 -20.37 6.28
N TYR A 497 -13.86 -19.37 6.97
CA TYR A 497 -15.26 -19.41 7.41
C TYR A 497 -16.23 -19.39 6.22
N LEU A 498 -15.92 -18.60 5.19
CA LEU A 498 -16.69 -18.46 3.95
C LEU A 498 -16.73 -19.77 3.14
N LEU A 499 -15.61 -20.51 3.08
CA LEU A 499 -15.55 -21.86 2.52
C LEU A 499 -16.33 -22.89 3.36
N GLY A 500 -16.64 -22.55 4.62
CA GLY A 500 -17.51 -23.30 5.52
C GLY A 500 -16.81 -24.05 6.64
N HIS A 501 -15.56 -23.72 6.95
CA HIS A 501 -14.84 -24.30 8.08
C HIS A 501 -15.19 -23.54 9.37
N ASP A 502 -16.15 -24.03 10.16
CA ASP A 502 -16.61 -23.38 11.39
C ASP A 502 -15.49 -23.11 12.41
N ARG A 503 -14.45 -23.95 12.38
CA ARG A 503 -13.20 -23.77 13.14
C ARG A 503 -12.55 -22.40 12.94
N ALA A 504 -12.75 -21.77 11.78
CA ALA A 504 -12.26 -20.41 11.52
C ALA A 504 -12.80 -19.36 12.51
N ALA A 505 -13.97 -19.58 13.10
CA ALA A 505 -14.54 -18.68 14.12
C ALA A 505 -13.68 -18.57 15.39
N THR A 506 -12.81 -19.56 15.68
CA THR A 506 -11.84 -19.48 16.78
C THR A 506 -10.79 -18.39 16.53
N TYR A 507 -10.36 -18.23 15.28
CA TYR A 507 -9.37 -17.23 14.86
C TYR A 507 -9.99 -15.84 14.63
N LEU A 508 -11.26 -15.79 14.23
CA LEU A 508 -12.03 -14.55 14.07
C LEU A 508 -12.51 -13.92 15.39
N LYS A 509 -12.18 -14.48 16.56
CA LYS A 509 -12.79 -14.05 17.84
C LYS A 509 -12.64 -12.54 18.10
N SER A 510 -11.44 -11.99 17.91
CA SER A 510 -11.17 -10.55 18.11
C SER A 510 -12.06 -9.67 17.23
N ASP A 511 -12.24 -10.04 15.97
CA ASP A 511 -13.06 -9.30 15.01
C ASP A 511 -14.56 -9.48 15.29
N LEU A 512 -14.99 -10.66 15.75
CA LEU A 512 -16.38 -10.92 16.16
C LEU A 512 -16.75 -10.16 17.44
N ASP A 513 -15.82 -10.02 18.38
CA ASP A 513 -15.98 -9.22 19.60
C ASP A 513 -15.96 -7.70 19.28
N ARG A 514 -15.23 -7.27 18.23
CA ARG A 514 -15.11 -5.86 17.79
C ARG A 514 -16.21 -5.39 16.83
N PHE A 515 -16.72 -6.25 15.95
CA PHE A 515 -17.62 -5.88 14.84
C PHE A 515 -18.95 -6.66 14.91
N PRO A 516 -19.99 -6.14 15.60
CA PRO A 516 -21.24 -6.88 15.85
C PRO A 516 -21.98 -7.38 14.60
N ALA A 517 -21.83 -6.71 13.45
CA ALA A 517 -22.43 -7.13 12.18
C ALA A 517 -21.74 -8.36 11.56
N LEU A 518 -20.47 -8.61 11.88
CA LEU A 518 -19.60 -9.52 11.14
C LEU A 518 -20.11 -10.97 11.15
N ARG A 519 -20.70 -11.46 12.24
CA ARG A 519 -21.29 -12.82 12.28
C ARG A 519 -22.36 -13.00 11.19
N SER A 520 -23.31 -12.09 11.13
CA SER A 520 -24.42 -12.15 10.15
C SER A 520 -23.93 -11.98 8.72
N ALA A 521 -22.92 -11.12 8.52
CA ALA A 521 -22.26 -10.94 7.22
C ALA A 521 -21.55 -12.24 6.76
N LEU A 522 -20.75 -12.87 7.62
CA LEU A 522 -20.06 -14.14 7.37
C LEU A 522 -21.02 -15.28 7.03
N ASP A 523 -22.10 -15.45 7.80
CA ASP A 523 -23.09 -16.50 7.57
C ASP A 523 -23.87 -16.29 6.25
N THR A 524 -24.21 -15.04 5.93
CA THR A 524 -24.84 -14.66 4.64
C THR A 524 -23.91 -14.92 3.46
N ALA A 525 -22.66 -14.43 3.55
CA ALA A 525 -21.66 -14.56 2.50
C ALA A 525 -21.32 -16.05 2.23
N ARG A 526 -21.20 -16.87 3.28
CA ARG A 526 -21.01 -18.33 3.17
C ARG A 526 -22.14 -18.99 2.38
N ALA A 527 -23.39 -18.63 2.68
CA ALA A 527 -24.57 -19.19 2.01
C ALA A 527 -24.61 -18.78 0.52
N GLU A 528 -24.27 -17.53 0.21
CA GLU A 528 -24.17 -17.04 -1.17
C GLU A 528 -23.05 -17.72 -1.97
N LEU A 529 -21.83 -17.80 -1.41
CA LEU A 529 -20.70 -18.47 -2.06
C LEU A 529 -21.02 -19.93 -2.36
N ALA A 530 -21.60 -20.66 -1.40
CA ALA A 530 -22.03 -22.05 -1.60
C ALA A 530 -23.10 -22.16 -2.71
N THR A 531 -24.08 -21.26 -2.73
CA THR A 531 -25.15 -21.21 -3.74
C THR A 531 -24.62 -20.87 -5.13
N GLY A 532 -23.66 -19.96 -5.23
CA GLY A 532 -23.01 -19.59 -6.49
C GLY A 532 -22.12 -20.72 -7.02
N ALA A 533 -21.33 -21.36 -6.16
CA ALA A 533 -20.52 -22.52 -6.51
C ALA A 533 -21.37 -23.74 -6.94
N GLU A 534 -22.56 -23.95 -6.36
CA GLU A 534 -23.49 -24.98 -6.83
C GLU A 534 -24.05 -24.68 -8.22
N LYS A 535 -24.47 -23.42 -8.47
CA LYS A 535 -25.11 -23.00 -9.73
C LYS A 535 -24.13 -22.81 -10.89
N GLY A 536 -22.86 -22.47 -10.62
CA GLY A 536 -21.82 -22.27 -11.62
C GLY A 536 -21.58 -23.53 -12.46
N ARG A 537 -21.29 -23.37 -13.75
CA ARG A 537 -21.15 -24.49 -14.72
C ARG A 537 -19.77 -24.55 -15.38
N ASP A 538 -18.98 -23.54 -15.09
CA ASP A 538 -17.60 -23.26 -15.46
C ASP A 538 -16.59 -24.04 -14.61
N VAL A 539 -15.33 -24.03 -15.05
CA VAL A 539 -14.22 -24.74 -14.40
C VAL A 539 -13.93 -24.18 -13.00
N GLN A 540 -13.95 -22.85 -12.83
CA GLN A 540 -13.68 -22.18 -11.55
C GLN A 540 -14.69 -22.62 -10.49
N ALA A 541 -15.99 -22.53 -10.76
CA ALA A 541 -17.04 -22.99 -9.85
C ALA A 541 -16.92 -24.50 -9.57
N SER A 542 -16.44 -25.29 -10.53
CA SER A 542 -16.25 -26.73 -10.33
C SER A 542 -15.05 -27.07 -9.44
N PHE A 543 -13.96 -26.31 -9.51
CA PHE A 543 -12.82 -26.45 -8.59
C PHE A 543 -13.17 -25.89 -7.21
N LEU A 544 -13.90 -24.76 -7.14
CA LEU A 544 -14.46 -24.22 -5.89
C LEU A 544 -15.34 -25.24 -5.17
N ARG A 545 -16.21 -25.98 -5.88
CA ARG A 545 -16.98 -27.08 -5.27
C ARG A 545 -16.12 -28.19 -4.64
N ALA A 546 -14.97 -28.51 -5.24
CA ALA A 546 -14.05 -29.49 -4.67
C ALA A 546 -13.37 -28.97 -3.39
N ILE A 547 -12.98 -27.70 -3.36
CA ILE A 547 -12.44 -27.02 -2.16
C ILE A 547 -13.51 -26.97 -1.06
N LEU A 548 -14.75 -26.58 -1.40
CA LEU A 548 -15.90 -26.56 -0.49
C LEU A 548 -16.31 -27.96 0.04
N ALA A 549 -15.85 -29.05 -0.57
CA ALA A 549 -16.10 -30.39 -0.03
C ALA A 549 -15.26 -30.69 1.23
N LEU A 550 -14.09 -30.05 1.39
CA LEU A 550 -13.16 -30.26 2.52
C LEU A 550 -13.76 -29.88 3.88
N ARG A 551 -14.77 -29.00 3.90
CA ARG A 551 -15.52 -28.63 5.11
C ARG A 551 -16.31 -29.78 5.71
N LYS A 552 -16.63 -30.82 4.92
CA LYS A 552 -17.38 -31.98 5.40
C LYS A 552 -16.46 -32.93 6.15
N ASP A 553 -16.96 -33.43 7.27
CA ASP A 553 -16.33 -34.53 8.00
C ASP A 553 -16.50 -35.85 7.24
N PRO A 554 -15.46 -36.70 7.16
CA PRO A 554 -15.60 -38.01 6.53
C PRO A 554 -16.45 -38.94 7.39
N GLU A 555 -17.46 -39.57 6.78
CA GLU A 555 -18.32 -40.57 7.41
C GLU A 555 -17.69 -41.97 7.40
N GLY A 556 -18.10 -42.82 8.35
CA GLY A 556 -17.65 -44.22 8.43
C GLY A 556 -16.39 -44.42 9.27
N ALA A 557 -15.60 -45.44 8.92
CA ALA A 557 -14.40 -45.83 9.67
C ALA A 557 -13.25 -44.85 9.38
N ARG A 558 -12.86 -44.05 10.39
CA ARG A 558 -11.84 -43.01 10.29
C ARG A 558 -10.83 -43.06 11.47
N PRO A 559 -9.55 -42.72 11.27
CA PRO A 559 -8.57 -42.61 12.35
C PRO A 559 -9.01 -41.62 13.45
N SER A 560 -8.62 -41.88 14.71
CA SER A 560 -9.02 -41.03 15.84
C SER A 560 -8.48 -39.60 15.77
N PHE A 561 -7.42 -39.33 15.01
CA PHE A 561 -6.95 -37.96 14.77
C PHE A 561 -7.95 -37.11 13.98
N MET A 562 -8.77 -37.72 13.11
CA MET A 562 -9.72 -36.98 12.27
C MET A 562 -10.88 -36.35 13.05
N GLY A 563 -11.10 -36.77 14.30
CA GLY A 563 -12.06 -36.16 15.22
C GLY A 563 -11.47 -35.09 16.15
N LYS A 564 -10.22 -34.66 15.95
CA LYS A 564 -9.53 -33.66 16.79
C LYS A 564 -9.39 -32.33 16.07
N ASP A 565 -9.47 -31.24 16.83
CA ASP A 565 -9.21 -29.85 16.45
C ASP A 565 -8.08 -29.68 15.40
N GLY A 566 -6.89 -30.23 15.67
CA GLY A 566 -5.74 -30.08 14.77
C GLY A 566 -5.99 -30.61 13.35
N TYR A 567 -6.86 -31.60 13.16
CA TYR A 567 -7.24 -32.08 11.82
C TYR A 567 -8.33 -31.21 11.16
N ALA A 568 -9.14 -30.50 11.94
CA ALA A 568 -9.99 -29.43 11.42
C ALA A 568 -9.14 -28.23 10.97
N ASP A 569 -8.10 -27.88 11.74
CA ASP A 569 -7.12 -26.84 11.40
C ASP A 569 -6.29 -27.21 10.16
N LEU A 570 -5.85 -28.47 10.04
CA LEU A 570 -5.15 -28.98 8.84
C LEU A 570 -6.03 -28.88 7.58
N ARG A 571 -7.28 -29.36 7.64
CA ARG A 571 -8.23 -29.25 6.51
C ARG A 571 -8.58 -27.80 6.17
N LEU A 572 -8.61 -26.90 7.16
CA LEU A 572 -8.80 -25.47 6.96
C LEU A 572 -7.61 -24.90 6.17
N GLY A 573 -6.38 -25.28 6.51
CA GLY A 573 -5.18 -24.99 5.73
C GLY A 573 -5.27 -25.49 4.28
N SER A 574 -5.61 -26.76 4.07
CA SER A 574 -5.82 -27.35 2.73
C SER A 574 -6.84 -26.57 1.89
N ALA A 575 -7.95 -26.14 2.50
CA ALA A 575 -9.00 -25.39 1.81
C ALA A 575 -8.53 -23.98 1.42
N LEU A 576 -7.74 -23.31 2.26
CA LEU A 576 -7.12 -22.02 1.94
C LEU A 576 -6.07 -22.14 0.83
N VAL A 577 -5.23 -23.18 0.85
CA VAL A 577 -4.25 -23.44 -0.22
C VAL A 577 -4.97 -23.73 -1.54
N GLY A 578 -6.02 -24.55 -1.54
CA GLY A 578 -6.86 -24.78 -2.71
C GLY A 578 -7.53 -23.50 -3.23
N TYR A 579 -8.00 -22.62 -2.34
CA TYR A 579 -8.56 -21.33 -2.72
C TYR A 579 -7.50 -20.34 -3.27
N ALA A 580 -6.28 -20.37 -2.75
CA ALA A 580 -5.17 -19.60 -3.32
C ALA A 580 -4.82 -20.09 -4.74
N GLN A 581 -4.74 -21.41 -4.95
CA GLN A 581 -4.58 -22.03 -6.27
C GLN A 581 -5.72 -21.63 -7.24
N LEU A 582 -6.96 -21.60 -6.75
CA LEU A 582 -8.12 -21.12 -7.51
C LEU A 582 -7.95 -19.65 -7.94
N ARG A 583 -7.62 -18.74 -7.02
CA ARG A 583 -7.41 -17.32 -7.36
C ARG A 583 -6.19 -17.10 -8.27
N HIS A 584 -5.16 -17.95 -8.18
CA HIS A 584 -3.96 -17.94 -9.03
C HIS A 584 -4.29 -18.24 -10.51
N THR A 585 -4.92 -19.39 -10.79
CA THR A 585 -5.21 -19.82 -12.18
C THR A 585 -6.12 -18.86 -12.94
N PHE A 586 -7.10 -18.26 -12.27
CA PHE A 586 -8.12 -17.43 -12.93
C PHE A 586 -7.81 -15.92 -12.88
N VAL A 587 -6.60 -15.51 -12.51
CA VAL A 587 -6.27 -14.11 -12.14
C VAL A 587 -6.48 -13.06 -13.24
N LEU A 588 -6.40 -13.43 -14.53
CA LEU A 588 -6.69 -12.55 -15.67
C LEU A 588 -8.18 -12.57 -16.08
N LEU A 589 -8.87 -13.68 -15.83
CA LEU A 589 -10.25 -13.92 -16.27
C LEU A 589 -11.29 -13.46 -15.25
N ALA A 590 -11.01 -13.67 -13.96
CA ALA A 590 -11.92 -13.39 -12.86
C ALA A 590 -11.75 -11.95 -12.35
N GLY A 591 -12.84 -11.32 -11.94
CA GLY A 591 -12.78 -10.03 -11.27
C GLY A 591 -11.96 -10.10 -9.97
N GLN A 592 -11.08 -9.13 -9.77
CA GLN A 592 -10.62 -8.77 -8.44
C GLN A 592 -11.64 -7.82 -7.83
N GLY A 593 -12.15 -8.16 -6.65
CA GLY A 593 -13.02 -7.29 -5.87
C GLY A 593 -12.22 -6.09 -5.36
N TYR A 594 -12.81 -4.91 -5.46
CA TYR A 594 -12.33 -3.74 -4.72
C TYR A 594 -13.17 -3.59 -3.46
N ASP A 595 -12.53 -3.06 -2.44
CA ASP A 595 -13.16 -2.55 -1.24
C ASP A 595 -13.75 -1.15 -1.54
N ALA A 596 -13.96 -0.30 -0.53
CA ALA A 596 -14.51 1.04 -0.70
C ALA A 596 -13.44 2.10 -0.42
N TYR A 597 -13.35 3.13 -1.27
CA TYR A 597 -12.47 4.25 -1.00
C TYR A 597 -13.19 5.41 -0.30
N GLY A 598 -12.58 5.88 0.78
CA GLY A 598 -12.99 7.09 1.49
C GLY A 598 -12.19 7.30 2.78
N CYS A 599 -12.17 8.54 3.26
CA CYS A 599 -11.73 8.85 4.62
C CYS A 599 -12.97 9.29 5.42
N GLU A 600 -13.38 8.51 6.42
CA GLU A 600 -14.47 8.88 7.32
C GLU A 600 -13.92 9.65 8.53
N ILE A 601 -14.55 10.79 8.88
CA ILE A 601 -14.48 11.33 10.24
C ILE A 601 -15.63 10.68 11.02
N PRO A 602 -15.35 9.73 11.94
CA PRO A 602 -16.35 8.80 12.45
C PRO A 602 -17.37 9.45 13.41
N ASP A 603 -17.00 10.57 14.02
CA ASP A 603 -17.88 11.40 14.84
C ASP A 603 -17.32 12.84 14.92
N ALA A 604 -18.17 13.82 15.17
CA ALA A 604 -17.78 15.23 15.24
C ALA A 604 -18.73 16.03 16.16
N TYR A 605 -18.20 17.09 16.76
CA TYR A 605 -18.91 17.98 17.69
C TYR A 605 -18.43 19.43 17.49
N VAL A 606 -19.35 20.40 17.51
CA VAL A 606 -19.01 21.83 17.47
C VAL A 606 -19.18 22.42 18.86
N GLU A 607 -18.18 23.14 19.36
CA GLU A 607 -18.27 23.78 20.67
C GLU A 607 -19.49 24.75 20.68
N PRO A 608 -20.45 24.62 21.63
CA PRO A 608 -21.78 25.21 21.49
C PRO A 608 -21.85 26.73 21.77
N LEU A 609 -20.81 27.47 21.42
CA LEU A 609 -20.63 28.91 21.64
C LEU A 609 -21.48 29.76 20.67
N VAL A 610 -22.79 29.53 20.60
CA VAL A 610 -23.72 30.23 19.70
C VAL A 610 -23.57 31.77 19.75
N PRO A 611 -23.45 32.44 20.91
CA PRO A 611 -23.25 33.90 20.96
C PRO A 611 -21.93 34.38 20.35
N PHE A 612 -20.87 33.56 20.40
CA PHE A 612 -19.58 33.86 19.77
C PHE A 612 -19.70 33.80 18.24
N TYR A 613 -20.36 32.76 17.69
CA TYR A 613 -20.61 32.70 16.26
C TYR A 613 -21.55 33.82 15.77
N ASP A 614 -22.58 34.19 16.53
CA ASP A 614 -23.43 35.34 16.21
C ASP A 614 -22.64 36.67 16.20
N ALA A 615 -21.70 36.86 17.13
CA ALA A 615 -20.81 38.02 17.16
C ALA A 615 -19.81 38.03 15.98
N LEU A 616 -19.22 36.89 15.62
CA LEU A 616 -18.32 36.78 14.46
C LEU A 616 -19.06 37.02 13.13
N VAL A 617 -20.29 36.51 12.98
CA VAL A 617 -21.15 36.80 11.82
C VAL A 617 -21.39 38.31 11.69
N ALA A 618 -21.74 39.00 12.79
CA ALA A 618 -21.94 40.45 12.79
C ALA A 618 -20.65 41.23 12.49
N HIS A 619 -19.49 40.76 12.96
CA HIS A 619 -18.19 41.34 12.64
C HIS A 619 -17.86 41.23 11.14
N VAL A 620 -18.02 40.04 10.56
CA VAL A 620 -17.76 39.79 9.12
C VAL A 620 -18.75 40.56 8.24
N GLU A 621 -20.02 40.66 8.62
CA GLU A 621 -20.97 41.55 7.95
C GLU A 621 -20.56 43.04 8.04
N GLY A 622 -19.97 43.47 9.15
CA GLY A 622 -19.42 44.82 9.32
C GLY A 622 -18.23 45.06 8.38
N LEU A 623 -17.29 44.11 8.33
CA LEU A 623 -16.12 44.16 7.46
C LEU A 623 -16.52 44.26 5.97
N ARG A 624 -17.43 43.39 5.52
CA ARG A 624 -17.95 43.39 4.13
C ARG A 624 -18.59 44.71 3.71
N LYS A 625 -19.22 45.44 4.64
CA LYS A 625 -19.79 46.78 4.39
C LYS A 625 -18.72 47.86 4.21
N ILE A 626 -17.52 47.67 4.75
CA ILE A 626 -16.37 48.58 4.65
C ILE A 626 -15.52 48.26 3.42
N THR A 627 -15.28 46.98 3.13
CA THR A 627 -14.51 46.52 1.96
C THR A 627 -15.31 46.54 0.65
N GLY A 628 -16.65 46.63 0.72
CA GLY A 628 -17.54 46.61 -0.45
C GLY A 628 -17.81 45.21 -1.00
N GLY A 629 -17.38 44.15 -0.31
CA GLY A 629 -17.50 42.75 -0.75
C GLY A 629 -16.60 41.80 0.04
N GLY A 630 -16.37 40.62 -0.51
CA GLY A 630 -15.48 39.60 0.07
C GLY A 630 -16.12 38.74 1.17
N PHE A 631 -15.32 37.90 1.80
CA PHE A 631 -15.60 37.06 2.98
C PHE A 631 -16.84 36.15 2.90
N ASP A 632 -17.36 35.86 1.71
CA ASP A 632 -18.55 35.02 1.53
C ASP A 632 -18.35 33.59 2.05
N GLY A 633 -17.14 33.03 1.89
CA GLY A 633 -16.80 31.70 2.45
C GLY A 633 -16.86 31.67 3.97
N LEU A 634 -16.09 32.56 4.62
CA LEU A 634 -16.11 32.77 6.07
C LEU A 634 -17.54 32.96 6.62
N LEU A 635 -18.35 33.80 5.98
CA LEU A 635 -19.71 34.08 6.41
C LEU A 635 -20.64 32.86 6.28
N ARG A 636 -20.49 32.05 5.22
CA ARG A 636 -21.19 30.75 5.08
C ARG A 636 -20.78 29.79 6.19
N VAL A 637 -19.47 29.59 6.38
CA VAL A 637 -18.92 28.60 7.33
C VAL A 637 -19.32 28.94 8.77
N LEU A 638 -19.19 30.21 9.19
CA LEU A 638 -19.69 30.68 10.49
C LEU A 638 -21.20 30.50 10.63
N GLY A 639 -21.96 30.75 9.55
CA GLY A 639 -23.41 30.50 9.49
C GLY A 639 -23.77 29.03 9.73
N THR A 640 -23.03 28.10 9.12
CA THR A 640 -23.21 26.65 9.27
C THR A 640 -22.80 26.17 10.66
N LEU A 641 -21.60 26.53 11.15
CA LEU A 641 -21.13 26.16 12.49
C LEU A 641 -22.10 26.63 13.59
N ARG A 642 -22.61 27.87 13.48
CA ARG A 642 -23.69 28.38 14.35
C ARG A 642 -24.96 27.53 14.28
N GLY A 643 -25.34 27.08 13.09
CA GLY A 643 -26.49 26.20 12.87
C GLY A 643 -26.30 24.83 13.54
N ILE A 644 -25.10 24.28 13.43
CA ILE A 644 -24.72 23.01 14.07
C ILE A 644 -24.72 23.16 15.59
N ALA A 645 -24.03 24.16 16.16
CA ALA A 645 -24.02 24.44 17.60
C ALA A 645 -25.45 24.60 18.18
N ARG A 646 -26.37 25.26 17.46
CA ARG A 646 -27.79 25.35 17.84
C ARG A 646 -28.53 24.01 17.73
N THR A 647 -28.14 23.14 16.79
CA THR A 647 -28.69 21.78 16.64
C THR A 647 -28.23 20.87 17.77
N GLU A 648 -26.94 20.90 18.12
CA GLU A 648 -26.37 20.11 19.21
C GLU A 648 -26.90 20.55 20.57
N LEU A 649 -27.06 21.85 20.82
CA LEU A 649 -27.74 22.36 22.03
C LEU A 649 -29.21 21.93 22.16
N THR A 650 -29.88 21.56 21.06
CA THR A 650 -31.32 21.21 21.07
C THR A 650 -31.60 19.72 20.89
N ARG A 651 -30.64 18.94 20.38
CA ARG A 651 -30.75 17.50 20.09
C ARG A 651 -29.66 16.64 20.73
N GLY A 652 -28.62 17.24 21.29
CA GLY A 652 -27.41 16.57 21.78
C GLY A 652 -26.41 16.17 20.69
N ALA A 653 -26.83 16.10 19.42
CA ALA A 653 -26.02 15.64 18.29
C ALA A 653 -26.44 16.33 16.97
N PRO A 654 -25.53 16.43 15.98
CA PRO A 654 -25.81 17.04 14.67
C PRO A 654 -26.86 16.24 13.87
N THR A 655 -27.31 16.80 12.74
CA THR A 655 -27.99 16.00 11.71
C THR A 655 -26.99 15.17 10.91
N LYS A 656 -27.46 14.19 10.11
CA LYS A 656 -26.56 13.42 9.24
C LYS A 656 -25.84 14.34 8.24
N GLU A 657 -26.58 15.28 7.67
CA GLU A 657 -26.08 16.25 6.69
C GLU A 657 -25.03 17.18 7.32
N GLN A 658 -25.22 17.56 8.58
CA GLN A 658 -24.25 18.35 9.36
C GLN A 658 -23.00 17.54 9.71
N ALA A 659 -23.13 16.27 10.11
CA ALA A 659 -21.99 15.40 10.38
C ALA A 659 -21.17 15.15 9.10
N THR A 660 -21.83 14.85 7.98
CA THR A 660 -21.19 14.72 6.66
C THR A 660 -20.51 16.02 6.22
N TRP A 661 -21.09 17.19 6.51
CA TRP A 661 -20.43 18.47 6.24
C TRP A 661 -19.20 18.71 7.15
N LEU A 662 -19.29 18.38 8.45
CA LEU A 662 -18.15 18.49 9.37
C LEU A 662 -16.96 17.63 8.95
N ALA A 663 -17.22 16.44 8.38
CA ALA A 663 -16.19 15.55 7.88
C ALA A 663 -15.31 16.18 6.79
N MET A 664 -15.86 17.11 5.98
CA MET A 664 -15.16 17.83 4.91
C MET A 664 -14.27 18.98 5.45
N VAL A 665 -13.52 18.76 6.54
CA VAL A 665 -12.75 19.83 7.21
C VAL A 665 -11.54 20.29 6.39
N ALA A 666 -10.74 19.34 5.92
CA ALA A 666 -9.49 19.55 5.23
C ALA A 666 -9.27 18.39 4.25
N GLU A 667 -9.37 18.68 2.97
CA GLU A 667 -9.19 17.73 1.87
C GLU A 667 -7.88 18.08 1.14
N TYR A 668 -7.07 17.07 0.86
CA TYR A 668 -5.83 17.20 0.10
C TYR A 668 -6.05 16.72 -1.33
N ILE A 669 -5.85 17.59 -2.32
CA ILE A 669 -5.87 17.25 -3.74
C ILE A 669 -4.42 17.04 -4.19
N PRO A 670 -3.95 15.79 -4.42
CA PRO A 670 -2.53 15.51 -4.64
C PRO A 670 -1.96 16.14 -5.91
N GLN A 671 -2.80 16.36 -6.92
CA GLN A 671 -2.44 16.97 -8.20
C GLN A 671 -3.61 17.80 -8.75
N GLY A 672 -3.32 19.06 -9.08
CA GLY A 672 -4.12 19.86 -10.01
C GLY A 672 -5.35 20.61 -9.44
N GLY A 673 -5.60 21.78 -10.03
CA GLY A 673 -6.83 22.55 -9.94
C GLY A 673 -7.25 23.02 -11.35
N TYR A 674 -7.49 22.04 -12.22
CA TYR A 674 -7.80 22.10 -13.66
C TYR A 674 -6.61 22.11 -14.64
N ALA A 675 -6.48 20.97 -15.35
CA ALA A 675 -5.95 20.82 -16.71
C ALA A 675 -4.43 20.82 -16.99
N ASP A 676 -3.55 20.86 -15.99
CA ASP A 676 -2.11 20.61 -16.22
C ASP A 676 -1.45 19.85 -15.05
N SER A 677 -0.40 19.07 -15.33
CA SER A 677 0.31 18.20 -14.38
C SER A 677 1.42 18.92 -13.60
N GLY A 678 1.69 20.19 -13.92
CA GLY A 678 2.68 21.04 -13.25
C GLY A 678 2.19 21.88 -12.07
N GLU A 679 0.90 21.83 -11.70
CA GLU A 679 0.38 22.61 -10.57
C GLU A 679 0.74 21.98 -9.20
N PRO A 680 1.06 22.80 -8.17
CA PRO A 680 1.29 22.31 -6.82
C PRO A 680 0.01 21.74 -6.18
N PRO A 681 0.12 20.88 -5.14
CA PRO A 681 -1.04 20.30 -4.46
C PRO A 681 -1.93 21.36 -3.80
N LYS A 682 -3.25 21.19 -3.93
CA LYS A 682 -4.25 22.16 -3.46
C LYS A 682 -5.06 21.60 -2.29
N TRP A 683 -5.58 22.49 -1.45
CA TRP A 683 -6.36 22.13 -0.27
C TRP A 683 -7.80 22.65 -0.36
N THR A 684 -8.76 21.78 -0.05
CA THR A 684 -10.20 22.08 0.01
C THR A 684 -10.81 21.68 1.36
N GLY A 685 -12.13 21.77 1.51
CA GLY A 685 -12.84 21.59 2.78
C GLY A 685 -13.23 22.91 3.46
N TRP A 686 -14.12 22.83 4.45
CA TRP A 686 -14.78 23.99 5.04
C TRP A 686 -13.84 24.91 5.83
N TYR A 687 -12.70 24.40 6.33
CA TYR A 687 -11.71 25.24 6.99
C TYR A 687 -11.01 26.17 5.98
N PHE A 688 -10.61 25.64 4.83
CA PHE A 688 -9.98 26.43 3.76
C PHE A 688 -10.96 27.45 3.16
N ASP A 689 -12.26 27.11 3.12
CA ASP A 689 -13.34 28.04 2.74
C ASP A 689 -13.52 29.24 3.68
N MET A 690 -12.85 29.29 4.84
CA MET A 690 -12.84 30.47 5.74
C MET A 690 -11.92 31.61 5.27
N PHE A 691 -11.08 31.38 4.26
CA PHE A 691 -10.09 32.33 3.78
C PHE A 691 -10.42 32.82 2.36
N GLU A 692 -10.14 34.10 2.05
CA GLU A 692 -10.37 34.63 0.69
C GLU A 692 -9.38 34.06 -0.34
N ASP A 693 -8.17 33.76 0.11
CA ASP A 693 -7.19 32.93 -0.58
C ASP A 693 -7.04 31.64 0.23
N ARG A 694 -7.45 30.50 -0.35
CA ARG A 694 -7.40 29.20 0.34
C ARG A 694 -5.96 28.74 0.58
N GLU A 695 -5.06 28.99 -0.36
CA GLU A 695 -3.69 28.47 -0.34
C GLU A 695 -2.81 29.33 0.57
N ILE A 696 -2.80 30.65 0.37
CA ILE A 696 -2.00 31.59 1.17
C ILE A 696 -2.64 31.88 2.52
N GLY A 697 -3.97 31.93 2.61
CA GLY A 697 -4.67 32.31 3.84
C GLY A 697 -4.57 31.24 4.93
N ALA A 698 -4.88 29.99 4.59
CA ALA A 698 -4.92 28.89 5.56
C ALA A 698 -3.54 28.35 5.97
N THR A 699 -2.49 28.63 5.20
CA THR A 699 -1.11 28.16 5.46
C THR A 699 -0.22 29.17 6.18
N ARG A 700 -0.68 30.42 6.37
CA ARG A 700 -0.01 31.38 7.24
C ARG A 700 0.08 30.83 8.68
N THR A 701 1.20 31.10 9.33
CA THR A 701 1.35 30.70 10.74
C THR A 701 0.32 31.38 11.64
N ALA A 702 -0.10 30.67 12.69
CA ALA A 702 -0.88 31.20 13.79
C ALA A 702 -0.02 31.85 14.90
N ASP A 703 1.32 31.89 14.73
CA ASP A 703 2.19 32.66 15.62
C ASP A 703 1.89 34.16 15.49
N LEU A 704 1.59 34.85 16.58
CA LEU A 704 1.39 36.30 16.60
C LEU A 704 1.78 36.94 17.94
N VAL A 705 2.07 38.23 17.93
CA VAL A 705 2.19 39.07 19.13
C VAL A 705 1.49 40.43 18.94
N ALA A 706 0.88 40.95 19.99
CA ALA A 706 0.22 42.26 20.01
C ALA A 706 0.50 43.00 21.33
N ASP A 707 0.82 44.30 21.26
CA ASP A 707 1.08 45.16 22.40
C ASP A 707 -0.23 45.61 23.08
N SER A 708 -0.75 44.76 23.96
CA SER A 708 -2.02 44.96 24.67
C SER A 708 -2.03 46.20 25.57
N PHE A 709 -0.89 46.60 26.15
CA PHE A 709 -0.79 47.82 26.95
C PHE A 709 0.64 48.39 27.06
N THR A 710 0.79 49.70 27.25
CA THR A 710 2.09 50.35 27.51
C THR A 710 2.20 50.78 28.97
N LEU A 711 3.17 50.22 29.70
CA LEU A 711 3.41 50.42 31.13
C LEU A 711 4.51 51.46 31.35
N THR A 712 4.25 52.72 30.96
CA THR A 712 5.24 53.81 30.93
C THR A 712 6.00 53.99 32.26
N ASN A 713 5.31 53.91 33.41
CA ASN A 713 5.91 54.07 34.73
C ASN A 713 6.86 52.90 35.13
N ALA A 714 6.80 51.77 34.43
CA ALA A 714 7.66 50.61 34.63
C ALA A 714 8.71 50.45 33.51
N GLY A 715 8.73 51.34 32.50
CA GLY A 715 9.60 51.20 31.32
C GLY A 715 9.26 49.98 30.46
N GLN A 716 8.00 49.51 30.46
CA GLN A 716 7.62 48.24 29.84
C GLN A 716 6.44 48.36 28.87
N VAL A 717 6.27 47.32 28.06
CA VAL A 717 5.07 47.05 27.25
C VAL A 717 4.59 45.64 27.61
N ALA A 718 3.28 45.52 27.85
CA ALA A 718 2.60 44.24 28.03
C ALA A 718 2.10 43.75 26.68
N TYR A 719 2.32 42.47 26.42
CA TYR A 719 1.98 41.78 25.19
C TYR A 719 1.07 40.59 25.47
N LEU A 720 0.18 40.33 24.53
CA LEU A 720 -0.50 39.04 24.38
C LEU A 720 -0.09 38.45 23.03
N GLY A 721 0.00 37.13 22.94
CA GLY A 721 0.36 36.46 21.70
C GLY A 721 -0.04 35.00 21.68
N ALA A 722 0.30 34.31 20.60
CA ALA A 722 0.17 32.88 20.44
C ALA A 722 1.40 32.30 19.75
N ASP A 723 1.75 31.05 20.09
CA ASP A 723 2.47 30.18 19.17
C ASP A 723 1.45 29.34 18.38
N GLY A 724 1.91 28.73 17.29
CA GLY A 724 1.16 27.75 16.50
C GLY A 724 0.49 26.64 17.33
N PRO A 725 -0.57 26.00 16.80
CA PRO A 725 -1.51 25.20 17.58
C PRO A 725 -0.92 23.92 18.20
N ARG A 726 -1.65 23.34 19.15
CA ARG A 726 -1.45 21.97 19.68
C ARG A 726 -2.74 21.18 19.48
N LEU A 727 -2.68 19.85 19.54
CA LEU A 727 -3.89 19.03 19.58
C LEU A 727 -4.40 18.95 21.03
N GLY A 728 -5.68 19.20 21.23
CA GLY A 728 -6.42 18.83 22.43
C GLY A 728 -7.17 17.52 22.22
N VAL A 729 -7.31 16.73 23.30
CA VAL A 729 -8.18 15.56 23.34
C VAL A 729 -9.32 15.86 24.30
N PHE A 730 -10.56 15.72 23.83
CA PHE A 730 -11.76 16.12 24.53
C PHE A 730 -12.68 14.91 24.74
N VAL A 731 -13.29 14.80 25.92
CA VAL A 731 -14.37 13.85 26.15
C VAL A 731 -15.70 14.57 25.98
N VAL A 732 -16.51 14.11 25.03
CA VAL A 732 -17.88 14.60 24.78
C VAL A 732 -18.86 13.55 25.26
N ASP A 733 -19.52 13.83 26.39
CA ASP A 733 -20.57 13.00 27.01
C ASP A 733 -22.00 13.50 26.73
N ALA A 734 -22.13 14.66 26.09
CA ALA A 734 -23.38 15.09 25.45
C ALA A 734 -23.75 14.18 24.27
N GLY A 735 -25.05 13.99 24.04
CA GLY A 735 -25.59 13.39 22.80
C GLY A 735 -25.53 11.87 22.66
N GLY A 736 -24.88 11.14 23.56
CA GLY A 736 -24.74 9.69 23.45
C GLY A 736 -23.95 9.08 24.61
N ALA A 737 -23.19 8.03 24.33
CA ALA A 737 -22.14 7.57 25.24
C ALA A 737 -20.96 8.57 25.22
N PRO A 738 -20.12 8.61 26.26
CA PRO A 738 -18.89 9.42 26.25
C PRO A 738 -17.95 9.02 25.12
N ARG A 739 -17.53 10.01 24.33
CA ARG A 739 -16.67 9.85 23.14
C ARG A 739 -15.41 10.68 23.28
N ALA A 740 -14.25 10.15 22.87
CA ALA A 740 -13.03 10.93 22.75
C ALA A 740 -12.95 11.56 21.35
N MET A 741 -12.69 12.86 21.29
CA MET A 741 -12.54 13.65 20.06
C MET A 741 -11.24 14.45 20.10
N VAL A 742 -10.69 14.80 18.93
CA VAL A 742 -9.39 15.47 18.81
C VAL A 742 -9.53 16.71 17.92
N GLY A 743 -8.92 17.83 18.33
CA GLY A 743 -8.97 19.07 17.56
C GLY A 743 -7.84 20.06 17.90
N PRO A 744 -7.53 21.02 17.00
CA PRO A 744 -6.49 22.01 17.23
C PRO A 744 -6.91 23.09 18.25
N VAL A 745 -6.00 23.45 19.15
CA VAL A 745 -6.14 24.53 20.15
C VAL A 745 -4.95 25.48 20.11
N ALA A 746 -5.19 26.77 20.38
CA ALA A 746 -4.15 27.80 20.37
C ALA A 746 -3.15 27.65 21.54
N ARG A 747 -1.90 28.07 21.33
CA ARG A 747 -0.89 28.21 22.39
C ARG A 747 -0.70 29.69 22.77
N GLY A 748 -1.75 30.28 23.34
CA GLY A 748 -1.71 31.66 23.83
C GLY A 748 -0.74 31.88 25.00
N TYR A 749 -0.13 33.06 25.06
CA TYR A 749 0.81 33.52 26.10
C TYR A 749 0.71 35.04 26.35
N GLU A 750 1.31 35.51 27.44
CA GLU A 750 1.64 36.91 27.75
C GLU A 750 3.16 37.12 27.81
N ILE A 751 3.65 38.33 27.53
CA ILE A 751 5.04 38.76 27.75
C ILE A 751 5.03 40.20 28.30
N HIS A 752 5.90 40.54 29.26
CA HIS A 752 6.26 41.93 29.57
C HIS A 752 7.70 42.19 29.12
N ALA A 753 7.91 43.15 28.21
CA ALA A 753 9.23 43.48 27.65
C ALA A 753 9.55 44.98 27.77
N PRO A 754 10.84 45.40 27.72
CA PRO A 754 11.23 46.81 27.82
C PRO A 754 10.69 47.68 26.68
N ILE A 755 10.29 48.92 26.99
CA ILE A 755 9.65 49.84 26.05
C ILE A 755 10.59 50.32 24.92
N GLU A 756 11.90 50.25 25.15
CA GLU A 756 12.96 50.64 24.22
C GLU A 756 13.07 49.70 23.00
N LYS A 757 12.58 48.47 23.11
CA LYS A 757 12.57 47.48 22.03
C LYS A 757 11.26 46.69 22.02
N ARG A 758 10.25 47.25 21.34
CA ARG A 758 8.98 46.55 21.10
C ARG A 758 9.21 45.25 20.32
N LEU A 759 8.39 44.25 20.63
CA LEU A 759 8.36 42.96 19.93
C LEU A 759 7.51 43.04 18.67
N ASP A 760 7.97 42.35 17.63
CA ASP A 760 7.20 41.93 16.45
C ASP A 760 7.05 40.39 16.47
N ASP A 761 6.29 39.82 15.54
CA ASP A 761 6.03 38.37 15.49
C ASP A 761 7.32 37.53 15.38
N GLN A 762 8.37 38.05 14.72
CA GLN A 762 9.63 37.34 14.56
C GLN A 762 10.44 37.35 15.87
N ALA A 763 10.53 38.49 16.54
CA ALA A 763 11.17 38.63 17.83
C ALA A 763 10.41 37.91 18.97
N ALA A 764 9.07 37.83 18.86
CA ALA A 764 8.24 37.15 19.84
C ALA A 764 8.34 35.62 19.76
N ARG A 765 8.53 35.01 18.58
CA ARG A 765 8.69 33.55 18.44
C ARG A 765 9.79 32.99 19.36
N THR A 766 10.94 33.65 19.42
CA THR A 766 12.10 33.25 20.23
C THR A 766 12.18 33.94 21.60
N HIS A 767 11.17 34.70 22.01
CA HIS A 767 11.19 35.39 23.31
C HIS A 767 11.02 34.40 24.48
N LEU A 768 11.93 34.47 25.45
CA LEU A 768 12.02 33.50 26.55
C LEU A 768 10.96 33.71 27.64
N ASP A 769 10.67 34.96 28.02
CA ASP A 769 9.71 35.30 29.10
C ASP A 769 8.21 35.10 28.77
N LYS A 770 7.86 34.11 27.93
CA LYS A 770 6.47 33.74 27.65
C LYS A 770 5.84 33.09 28.88
N ARG A 771 4.76 33.69 29.38
CA ARG A 771 3.98 33.18 30.52
C ARG A 771 2.58 32.81 30.05
N ALA A 772 1.96 31.83 30.69
CA ALA A 772 0.60 31.41 30.37
C ALA A 772 -0.04 30.63 31.53
N PRO A 773 -0.14 31.21 32.75
CA PRO A 773 -0.52 30.46 33.96
C PRO A 773 -1.89 29.76 33.85
N TRP A 774 -2.81 30.30 33.04
CA TRP A 774 -4.09 29.64 32.75
C TRP A 774 -3.93 28.24 32.12
N ARG A 775 -2.85 27.99 31.36
CA ARG A 775 -2.58 26.69 30.72
C ARG A 775 -2.31 25.58 31.71
N GLU A 776 -1.79 25.88 32.91
CA GLU A 776 -1.47 24.89 33.95
C GLU A 776 -2.70 24.08 34.37
N SER A 777 -3.91 24.60 34.13
CA SER A 777 -5.18 23.93 34.42
C SER A 777 -5.60 22.86 33.39
N PHE A 778 -5.05 22.85 32.18
CA PHE A 778 -5.48 21.95 31.08
C PHE A 778 -4.36 21.40 30.19
N ALA A 779 -3.14 21.94 30.29
CA ALA A 779 -1.97 21.48 29.57
C ALA A 779 -0.81 21.33 30.57
N PRO A 780 -0.26 20.11 30.77
CA PRO A 780 0.91 19.95 31.62
C PRO A 780 2.10 20.77 31.09
N ALA A 781 3.05 21.08 31.97
CA ALA A 781 4.32 21.66 31.55
C ALA A 781 4.95 20.77 30.46
N PRO A 782 5.40 21.33 29.33
CA PRO A 782 6.00 20.54 28.28
C PRO A 782 7.28 19.89 28.82
N VAL A 783 7.31 18.57 28.86
CA VAL A 783 8.57 17.83 29.03
C VAL A 783 9.38 18.11 27.75
N PRO A 784 10.54 18.78 27.82
CA PRO A 784 11.37 18.94 26.64
C PRO A 784 11.88 17.57 26.21
N ASP A 785 11.88 17.28 24.91
CA ASP A 785 12.57 16.10 24.41
C ASP A 785 14.05 16.18 24.85
N PRO A 786 14.61 15.10 25.41
CA PRO A 786 15.97 15.12 25.93
C PRO A 786 16.94 15.41 24.79
N ALA A 787 17.87 16.34 25.01
CA ALA A 787 18.88 16.73 24.04
C ALA A 787 19.97 15.64 23.91
N ILE A 788 19.59 14.50 23.32
CA ILE A 788 20.39 13.28 23.18
C ILE A 788 21.44 13.35 22.06
N GLY A 789 21.48 14.47 21.31
CA GLY A 789 22.49 14.75 20.28
C GLY A 789 22.67 13.62 19.26
N LEU A 790 21.58 12.94 18.91
CA LEU A 790 21.55 11.70 18.15
C LEU A 790 21.02 11.94 16.74
N ALA A 791 21.81 11.57 15.72
CA ALA A 791 21.38 11.44 14.35
C ALA A 791 21.50 9.97 13.89
N GLY A 792 20.78 9.56 12.84
CA GLY A 792 20.92 8.20 12.33
C GLY A 792 20.55 8.02 10.87
N ARG A 793 21.31 7.17 10.17
CA ARG A 793 21.14 6.88 8.74
C ARG A 793 21.14 5.38 8.50
N THR A 794 20.06 4.88 7.90
CA THR A 794 20.01 3.51 7.38
C THR A 794 20.78 3.41 6.08
N VAL A 795 21.72 2.47 5.97
CA VAL A 795 22.33 2.05 4.71
C VAL A 795 22.08 0.57 4.48
N SER A 796 22.00 0.15 3.22
CA SER A 796 21.71 -1.24 2.82
C SER A 796 22.97 -1.88 2.25
N CYS A 797 23.65 -2.69 3.04
CA CYS A 797 24.93 -3.29 2.72
C CYS A 797 24.75 -4.74 2.29
N VAL A 798 25.23 -5.12 1.11
CA VAL A 798 25.15 -6.52 0.67
C VAL A 798 26.49 -7.21 0.93
N ARG A 799 26.44 -8.32 1.68
CA ARG A 799 27.60 -9.17 2.00
C ARG A 799 27.19 -10.62 1.82
N ASP A 800 27.95 -11.37 1.02
CA ASP A 800 27.81 -12.82 0.85
C ASP A 800 26.36 -13.28 0.57
N GLY A 801 25.65 -12.54 -0.28
CA GLY A 801 24.24 -12.81 -0.66
C GLY A 801 23.18 -12.38 0.37
N THR A 802 23.59 -11.90 1.54
CA THR A 802 22.72 -11.42 2.62
C THR A 802 22.58 -9.89 2.57
N LEU A 803 21.39 -9.35 2.88
CA LEU A 803 21.20 -7.91 3.07
C LEU A 803 21.43 -7.54 4.54
N GLU A 804 22.54 -6.87 4.83
CA GLU A 804 22.82 -6.24 6.11
C GLU A 804 22.32 -4.78 6.07
N VAL A 805 21.12 -4.52 6.58
CA VAL A 805 20.68 -3.14 6.83
C VAL A 805 21.39 -2.64 8.08
N ARG A 806 22.17 -1.57 7.94
CA ARG A 806 22.85 -0.93 9.05
C ARG A 806 22.17 0.39 9.37
N LEU A 807 21.67 0.55 10.59
CA LEU A 807 21.44 1.90 11.11
C LEU A 807 22.77 2.39 11.71
N VAL A 808 23.43 3.32 11.03
CA VAL A 808 24.56 4.06 11.58
C VAL A 808 23.98 5.19 12.41
N LEU A 809 24.00 5.04 13.73
CA LEU A 809 23.78 6.12 14.67
C LEU A 809 25.05 6.94 14.81
N ALA A 810 24.89 8.25 14.99
CA ALA A 810 25.96 9.19 15.28
C ALA A 810 25.53 10.03 16.48
N SER A 811 26.26 9.96 17.60
CA SER A 811 25.94 10.72 18.82
C SER A 811 27.10 11.61 19.24
N ASP A 812 26.78 12.82 19.71
CA ASP A 812 27.74 13.78 20.28
C ASP A 812 28.19 13.43 21.72
N ARG A 813 27.66 12.35 22.31
CA ARG A 813 27.93 11.92 23.69
C ARG A 813 27.70 10.41 23.88
N ALA A 814 28.06 9.88 25.05
CA ALA A 814 27.60 8.56 25.44
C ALA A 814 26.11 8.58 25.83
N LEU A 815 25.34 7.63 25.29
CA LEU A 815 23.93 7.44 25.62
C LEU A 815 23.65 6.18 26.45
N GLY A 816 24.64 5.29 26.58
CA GLY A 816 24.45 3.99 27.23
C GLY A 816 23.57 3.06 26.38
N PRO A 817 22.80 2.15 26.98
CA PRO A 817 22.03 1.15 26.24
C PRO A 817 20.88 1.80 25.44
N VAL A 818 20.99 1.73 24.12
CA VAL A 818 19.97 2.19 23.17
C VAL A 818 19.51 1.02 22.31
N THR A 819 18.22 0.71 22.37
CA THR A 819 17.51 -0.31 21.59
C THR A 819 16.96 0.28 20.31
N VAL A 820 17.30 -0.33 19.17
CA VAL A 820 16.76 0.02 17.85
C VAL A 820 15.87 -1.10 17.35
N THR A 821 14.66 -0.76 16.92
CA THR A 821 13.74 -1.67 16.22
C THR A 821 13.46 -1.12 14.83
N LEU A 822 13.72 -1.93 13.80
CA LEU A 822 13.33 -1.63 12.42
C LEU A 822 11.86 -2.03 12.22
N LEU A 823 11.04 -1.17 11.61
CA LEU A 823 9.63 -1.44 11.33
C LEU A 823 9.32 -1.40 9.84
N ASP A 824 8.31 -2.17 9.44
CA ASP A 824 7.71 -2.16 8.12
C ASP A 824 6.65 -1.02 7.97
N HIS A 825 5.92 -1.00 6.84
CA HIS A 825 4.85 -0.03 6.59
C HIS A 825 3.55 -0.21 7.41
N HIS A 826 3.35 -1.36 8.05
CA HIS A 826 2.26 -1.58 9.03
C HIS A 826 2.65 -1.15 10.45
N GLY A 827 3.96 -0.94 10.69
CA GLY A 827 4.52 -0.67 12.01
C GLY A 827 4.94 -1.93 12.76
N ASP A 828 4.98 -3.09 12.09
CA ASP A 828 5.39 -4.35 12.69
C ASP A 828 6.94 -4.47 12.70
N PRO A 829 7.55 -5.05 13.75
CA PRO A 829 8.99 -5.28 13.80
C PRO A 829 9.50 -6.21 12.69
N LEU A 830 10.51 -5.75 11.96
CA LEU A 830 11.21 -6.52 10.93
C LEU A 830 12.27 -7.47 11.52
N ALA A 831 12.76 -7.16 12.72
CA ALA A 831 13.76 -7.89 13.47
C ALA A 831 13.51 -7.68 14.97
N PRO A 832 14.06 -8.53 15.87
CA PRO A 832 14.15 -8.20 17.29
C PRO A 832 14.81 -6.84 17.51
N GLY A 833 14.39 -6.11 18.54
CA GLY A 833 15.07 -4.86 18.93
C GLY A 833 16.50 -5.14 19.35
N LEU A 834 17.47 -4.52 18.67
CA LEU A 834 18.90 -4.65 18.98
C LEU A 834 19.30 -3.53 19.95
N THR A 835 19.72 -3.89 21.16
CA THR A 835 20.30 -2.96 22.15
C THR A 835 21.81 -2.93 22.05
N LEU A 836 22.40 -1.74 21.93
CA LEU A 836 23.86 -1.51 22.00
C LEU A 836 24.16 -0.37 22.97
N ASP A 837 25.31 -0.43 23.65
CA ASP A 837 25.85 0.73 24.36
C ASP A 837 26.39 1.75 23.34
N VAL A 838 25.72 2.89 23.21
CA VAL A 838 26.10 3.98 22.31
C VAL A 838 27.06 4.92 23.03
N GLY A 839 28.27 5.04 22.50
CA GLY A 839 29.26 6.05 22.89
C GLY A 839 29.19 7.32 22.03
N GLU A 840 29.99 8.32 22.40
CA GLU A 840 30.31 9.45 21.52
C GLU A 840 30.97 8.93 20.23
N GLY A 841 30.51 9.42 19.07
CA GLY A 841 30.95 8.96 17.75
C GLY A 841 29.89 8.14 17.02
N PHE A 842 30.32 7.18 16.21
CA PHE A 842 29.43 6.30 15.43
C PHE A 842 29.16 4.98 16.15
N SER A 843 27.89 4.58 16.22
CA SER A 843 27.45 3.26 16.67
C SER A 843 26.64 2.60 15.56
N VAL A 844 27.05 1.41 15.12
CA VAL A 844 26.44 0.71 13.99
C VAL A 844 25.56 -0.43 14.48
N TYR A 845 24.28 -0.39 14.11
CA TYR A 845 23.29 -1.42 14.38
C TYR A 845 23.08 -2.29 13.14
N PRO A 846 23.75 -3.46 13.05
CA PRO A 846 23.56 -4.39 11.95
C PRO A 846 22.30 -5.25 12.13
N PHE A 847 21.46 -5.29 11.10
CA PHE A 847 20.33 -6.20 10.98
C PHE A 847 20.44 -7.00 9.68
N THR A 848 20.36 -8.33 9.76
CA THR A 848 20.51 -9.22 8.60
C THR A 848 19.19 -9.80 8.13
N PHE A 849 18.92 -9.57 6.84
CA PHE A 849 17.80 -10.11 6.10
C PHE A 849 18.35 -11.20 5.16
N PRO A 850 17.85 -12.45 5.24
CA PRO A 850 18.44 -13.61 4.57
C PRO A 850 18.31 -13.59 3.04
N GLU A 851 17.49 -12.70 2.50
CA GLU A 851 17.23 -12.51 1.08
C GLU A 851 17.44 -11.02 0.74
N VAL A 852 18.12 -10.70 -0.37
CA VAL A 852 18.34 -9.32 -0.84
C VAL A 852 17.27 -8.96 -1.89
N PRO A 853 16.27 -8.12 -1.58
CA PRO A 853 15.36 -7.59 -2.60
C PRO A 853 16.09 -6.57 -3.48
N TRP A 854 16.41 -6.94 -4.72
CA TRP A 854 17.12 -6.05 -5.66
C TRP A 854 16.16 -5.20 -6.49
N ARG A 855 16.52 -3.92 -6.74
CA ARG A 855 15.99 -3.15 -7.88
C ARG A 855 16.88 -3.36 -9.12
N PRO A 856 16.31 -3.59 -10.31
CA PRO A 856 16.99 -3.29 -11.58
C PRO A 856 17.29 -1.79 -11.69
N SER A 857 18.46 -1.41 -12.23
CA SER A 857 18.80 -0.01 -12.47
C SER A 857 18.27 0.49 -13.82
N THR A 858 17.26 1.36 -13.80
CA THR A 858 16.77 2.08 -14.99
C THR A 858 17.64 3.30 -15.36
N ARG A 859 18.96 3.09 -15.42
CA ARG A 859 19.95 4.06 -15.92
C ARG A 859 21.06 3.38 -16.72
N GLY A 860 20.68 2.79 -17.84
CA GLY A 860 21.60 2.49 -18.94
C GLY A 860 21.13 3.25 -20.18
N THR A 861 21.95 4.17 -20.69
CA THR A 861 21.78 4.72 -22.05
C THR A 861 22.42 3.77 -23.06
N TYR A 862 21.92 3.76 -24.29
CA TYR A 862 22.03 2.67 -25.27
C TYR A 862 23.44 2.38 -25.86
N ASP A 863 24.52 2.96 -25.31
CA ASP A 863 25.89 2.92 -25.87
C ASP A 863 26.96 2.24 -24.97
N ASP A 864 26.61 1.77 -23.76
CA ASP A 864 27.59 1.10 -22.87
C ASP A 864 27.69 -0.43 -23.15
N PRO A 865 28.92 -1.00 -23.24
CA PRO A 865 29.13 -2.43 -23.50
C PRO A 865 28.79 -3.31 -22.28
N PRO A 866 28.51 -4.62 -22.48
CA PRO A 866 27.75 -5.44 -21.52
C PRO A 866 28.57 -5.93 -20.30
N HIS A 867 28.94 -5.04 -19.38
CA HIS A 867 29.53 -5.41 -18.09
C HIS A 867 29.01 -4.58 -16.90
N ARG A 868 28.68 -5.31 -15.81
CA ARG A 868 28.21 -4.85 -14.49
C ARG A 868 26.78 -4.29 -14.43
N GLU A 869 25.85 -5.20 -14.13
CA GLU A 869 24.56 -4.84 -13.54
C GLU A 869 24.75 -4.03 -12.24
N SER A 870 24.31 -2.77 -12.21
CA SER A 870 24.28 -1.96 -10.99
C SER A 870 22.96 -2.25 -10.25
N ARG A 871 22.90 -3.36 -9.50
CA ARG A 871 21.72 -3.64 -8.66
C ARG A 871 21.81 -2.87 -7.34
N SER A 872 20.76 -2.13 -6.98
CA SER A 872 20.63 -1.51 -5.65
C SER A 872 19.65 -2.31 -4.79
N PRO A 873 20.00 -2.66 -3.54
CA PRO A 873 19.05 -3.30 -2.62
C PRO A 873 17.91 -2.35 -2.22
N ARG A 874 16.71 -2.88 -2.04
CA ARG A 874 15.57 -2.19 -1.42
C ARG A 874 15.64 -2.37 0.09
N SER A 875 15.58 -1.27 0.84
CA SER A 875 15.35 -1.34 2.29
C SER A 875 13.96 -1.93 2.55
N PRO A 876 13.81 -2.94 3.43
CA PRO A 876 12.50 -3.35 3.95
C PRO A 876 11.97 -2.38 5.02
N VAL A 877 12.82 -1.48 5.53
CA VAL A 877 12.53 -0.56 6.63
C VAL A 877 11.83 0.70 6.11
N GLU A 878 10.64 0.96 6.65
CA GLU A 878 9.82 2.15 6.35
C GLU A 878 9.65 3.05 7.59
N ALA A 879 9.73 2.48 8.81
CA ALA A 879 9.78 3.21 10.08
C ALA A 879 10.83 2.65 11.06
N LEU A 880 11.14 3.41 12.10
CA LEU A 880 12.18 3.15 13.09
C LEU A 880 11.68 3.50 14.50
N VAL A 881 11.96 2.64 15.47
CA VAL A 881 11.88 2.96 16.90
C VAL A 881 13.30 2.98 17.45
N VAL A 882 13.68 4.10 18.06
CA VAL A 882 14.99 4.27 18.73
C VAL A 882 14.71 4.60 20.19
N ARG A 883 15.04 3.66 21.08
CA ARG A 883 14.71 3.70 22.50
C ARG A 883 15.98 3.70 23.34
N ILE A 884 16.27 4.82 24.00
CA ILE A 884 17.30 4.87 25.04
C ILE A 884 16.69 4.24 26.29
N GLU A 885 17.31 3.21 26.86
CA GLU A 885 16.74 2.49 28.01
C GLU A 885 16.91 3.25 29.34
N ASP A 886 17.96 4.08 29.47
CA ASP A 886 18.10 5.02 30.58
C ASP A 886 18.83 6.31 30.18
N LEU A 887 18.10 7.43 30.21
CA LEU A 887 18.64 8.77 29.99
C LEU A 887 19.70 9.20 31.02
N ALA A 888 19.83 8.54 32.18
CA ALA A 888 20.79 8.97 33.21
C ALA A 888 22.24 9.00 32.72
N GLN A 889 22.60 8.14 31.75
CA GLN A 889 23.94 8.14 31.14
C GLN A 889 24.14 9.28 30.13
N THR A 890 23.07 9.74 29.48
CA THR A 890 23.07 10.82 28.46
C THR A 890 23.29 12.21 29.05
N GLY A 891 23.10 12.36 30.37
CA GLY A 891 23.01 13.66 31.06
C GLY A 891 21.71 14.45 30.79
N ALA A 892 20.79 13.92 29.96
CA ALA A 892 19.59 14.62 29.50
C ALA A 892 18.28 14.20 30.20
N GLY A 893 18.33 13.32 31.22
CA GLY A 893 17.15 12.92 32.00
C GLY A 893 17.40 11.70 32.90
N GLN A 894 16.34 10.97 33.23
CA GLN A 894 16.39 9.63 33.85
C GLN A 894 15.29 8.74 33.27
N GLY A 895 15.54 7.43 33.19
CA GLY A 895 14.59 6.46 32.66
C GLY A 895 14.54 6.45 31.12
N ALA A 896 13.70 5.57 30.57
CA ALA A 896 13.70 5.30 29.13
C ALA A 896 13.05 6.42 28.29
N PHE A 897 13.68 6.76 27.17
CA PHE A 897 13.14 7.65 26.14
C PHE A 897 12.93 6.87 24.84
N THR A 898 11.85 7.14 24.09
CA THR A 898 11.53 6.41 22.85
C THR A 898 11.14 7.37 21.74
N LEU A 899 11.97 7.41 20.69
CA LEU A 899 11.75 8.16 19.47
C LEU A 899 11.15 7.24 18.39
N PHE A 900 10.02 7.64 17.81
CA PHE A 900 9.45 7.02 16.61
C PHE A 900 9.70 7.93 15.40
N THR A 901 10.21 7.40 14.30
CA THR A 901 10.62 8.20 13.13
C THR A 901 10.66 7.36 11.85
N SER A 902 10.75 7.99 10.67
CA SER A 902 11.05 7.29 9.41
C SER A 902 12.55 7.38 9.08
N PRO A 903 13.11 6.43 8.30
CA PRO A 903 14.51 6.52 7.86
C PRO A 903 14.85 7.82 7.12
N SER A 904 13.89 8.39 6.38
CA SER A 904 14.05 9.65 5.63
C SER A 904 14.06 10.90 6.52
N VAL A 905 13.23 10.93 7.57
CA VAL A 905 13.22 12.02 8.56
C VAL A 905 14.45 11.93 9.47
N PHE A 906 14.82 10.72 9.91
CA PHE A 906 15.95 10.51 10.82
C PHE A 906 17.31 10.78 10.17
N SER A 907 17.45 10.50 8.87
CA SER A 907 18.64 10.88 8.08
C SER A 907 18.67 12.35 7.68
N GLY A 908 17.68 13.16 8.07
CA GLY A 908 17.67 14.60 7.87
C GLY A 908 17.57 15.05 6.42
N LYS A 909 16.93 14.26 5.53
CA LYS A 909 16.67 14.70 4.15
C LYS A 909 15.73 15.91 4.18
N ALA A 910 16.22 17.05 3.72
CA ALA A 910 15.41 18.22 3.48
C ALA A 910 14.38 17.92 2.37
N PHE A 911 13.11 18.20 2.67
CA PHE A 911 12.16 18.59 1.61
C PHE A 911 12.54 20.02 1.16
N SER A 912 12.08 20.43 -0.03
CA SER A 912 12.44 21.71 -0.65
C SER A 912 12.16 22.93 0.25
N GLU A 913 12.96 23.99 0.04
CA GLU A 913 13.09 25.14 0.96
C GLU A 913 11.78 25.91 1.23
N ASP A 914 10.75 25.72 0.40
CA ASP A 914 9.44 26.40 0.47
C ASP A 914 8.38 25.70 1.35
N LEU A 915 8.68 24.53 1.96
CA LEU A 915 7.77 23.87 2.90
C LEU A 915 8.13 24.18 4.37
N PRO A 916 7.13 24.39 5.27
CA PRO A 916 7.39 24.59 6.69
C PRO A 916 8.09 23.36 7.26
N THR A 917 9.31 23.57 7.75
CA THR A 917 10.17 22.49 8.25
C THR A 917 9.53 21.81 9.46
N ARG A 918 9.15 20.54 9.29
CA ARG A 918 8.80 19.67 10.42
C ARG A 918 9.98 19.63 11.40
N PRO A 919 9.75 19.52 12.73
CA PRO A 919 10.81 19.47 13.72
C PRO A 919 11.88 18.43 13.34
N GLN A 920 13.11 18.89 13.17
CA GLN A 920 14.23 18.01 12.81
C GLN A 920 14.62 17.15 14.01
N GLY A 921 15.11 15.93 13.75
CA GLY A 921 15.44 14.97 14.81
C GLY A 921 16.45 15.51 15.82
N THR A 922 15.98 15.83 17.02
CA THR A 922 16.78 16.11 18.24
C THR A 922 17.89 17.15 18.09
N GLU A 923 17.67 18.21 17.30
CA GLU A 923 18.60 19.32 17.16
C GLU A 923 18.00 20.66 17.66
N PHE A 924 18.21 20.92 18.96
CA PHE A 924 18.02 22.25 19.57
C PHE A 924 19.18 22.52 20.53
N SER A 925 20.21 23.25 20.06
CA SER A 925 21.19 23.92 20.95
C SER A 925 21.96 25.01 20.21
N LEU A 926 21.48 26.25 20.31
CA LEU A 926 22.27 27.47 20.06
C LEU A 926 21.84 28.57 21.04
N GLY A 927 22.35 28.49 22.27
CA GLY A 927 22.12 29.47 23.32
C GLY A 927 21.24 28.93 24.46
N ALA A 928 21.73 29.09 25.69
CA ALA A 928 21.05 28.78 26.95
C ALA A 928 21.07 30.05 27.83
N PRO A 929 20.26 30.14 28.89
CA PRO A 929 19.23 29.20 29.35
C PRO A 929 17.82 29.51 28.81
#